data_AF-A1ZTE9-F1
#
_entry.id   AF-A1ZTE9-F1
#
_cell.length_a   1.000
_cell.length_b   1.000
_cell.length_c   1.000
_cell.angle_alpha   90.00
_cell.angle_beta   90.00
_cell.angle_gamma   90.00
#
_symmetry.space_group_name_H-M   'P 1'
#
loop_
_entity.id
_entity.type
_entity.pdbx_description
1 polymer ?
#
loop_
_entity_poly.entity_id
_entity_poly.type
_entity_poly.pdbx_seq_one_letter_code
_entity_poly.pdbx_strand_id
1 'polypeptide(L)'
;MLIQQLQQIAQQSVYTPAELLQLHVFEGIIRRVATTEFSQTLVLRGGMMSRHWYAPGKWMPGDIDFMVQTPMAVEAMEEAWRHILNQVPAPDDEVRFLTKGLHSEVTWAEAKDPGLRIFVQAKVAHQDALLNAQIDISYADPVVPVATTRAYATVLATHALPQLKMVHRETSAGWKFYGLFERKRDKWRPKDLFGFYWLLTHYNLNLAQVLASFRETSVERGTPLGMAARFFEGTFARGKGSQRLWRSFCRTHPGFDLPEKVEEVVQTIRQKLEPHFKQLLHTHSHIAALGERGFPLIKHLQDVLPAIAERDEFQVYTRDTYQIVDYKNQLKYSFLPVAQAMHPSVASIYALRRECRGLIFNKRGELVHRKLHKFFRIDENEESRLTNIDWTHPCLVLEKLDGSLVAPIVWQGTLRWTTRKGLSTIADQAGAFAERQQKNGATTGYLPMVQALLKAGWTPCFEWCSRQHPIVLDHPNDRLVLTVVRHTTTGHYLNFDTMVALAQRHQVAHIKQVGILANLEEAQRFVETVATERRGEGYILRFPDDRFYKVKNKWYQKLHQLVAHESNEIYIWQATLKGEIADMLAGVAPGLRPNIQAFSNTLATAVQHLIQWLQDFVTGAHKAIGKATHTPTEANKLFALSYARRQNSLRESLAFRGWHAYQAHGKATNFAEIVTEILLAHCQTRQRLQRIRNKVLAG
;
A
#
# COMPACT_ATOMS: atom_id res chain seq x y z
N MET A 1 12.95 40.71 -40.28
CA MET A 1 13.11 41.59 -39.11
C MET A 1 12.96 40.79 -37.81
N LEU A 2 11.93 39.93 -37.72
CA LEU A 2 11.67 38.99 -36.63
C LEU A 2 12.91 38.24 -36.10
N ILE A 3 13.66 37.56 -36.96
CA ILE A 3 14.80 36.72 -36.53
C ILE A 3 15.88 37.54 -35.80
N GLN A 4 16.16 38.76 -36.25
CA GLN A 4 17.12 39.64 -35.59
C GLN A 4 16.61 40.08 -34.20
N GLN A 5 15.30 40.36 -34.08
CA GLN A 5 14.70 40.70 -32.78
C GLN A 5 14.79 39.54 -31.80
N LEU A 6 14.47 38.30 -32.23
CA LEU A 6 14.59 37.12 -31.38
C LEU A 6 16.06 36.85 -30.98
N GLN A 7 17.02 37.09 -31.88
CA GLN A 7 18.45 37.00 -31.56
C GLN A 7 18.87 38.02 -30.49
N GLN A 8 18.37 39.26 -30.58
CA GLN A 8 18.63 40.30 -29.57
C GLN A 8 18.03 39.92 -28.21
N ILE A 9 16.80 39.40 -28.18
CA ILE A 9 16.15 38.92 -26.94
C ILE A 9 16.91 37.74 -26.35
N ALA A 10 17.42 36.82 -27.18
CA ALA A 10 18.22 35.69 -26.71
C ALA A 10 19.50 36.12 -25.98
N GLN A 11 20.14 37.22 -26.40
CA GLN A 11 21.33 37.76 -25.73
C GLN A 11 21.04 38.29 -24.32
N GLN A 12 19.78 38.62 -24.02
CA GLN A 12 19.35 39.24 -22.77
C GLN A 12 18.42 38.35 -21.93
N SER A 13 18.18 37.11 -22.37
CA SER A 13 17.25 36.19 -21.70
C SER A 13 17.88 34.82 -21.47
N VAL A 14 17.20 33.99 -20.68
CA VAL A 14 17.62 32.60 -20.42
C VAL A 14 17.33 31.66 -21.60
N TYR A 15 16.66 32.13 -22.65
CA TYR A 15 16.21 31.33 -23.78
C TYR A 15 17.13 31.50 -25.00
N THR A 16 17.36 30.39 -25.70
CA THR A 16 18.08 30.38 -26.97
C THR A 16 17.22 30.94 -28.11
N PRO A 17 17.81 31.38 -29.24
CA PRO A 17 17.04 31.84 -30.39
C PRO A 17 16.04 30.79 -30.92
N ALA A 18 16.41 29.51 -30.89
CA ALA A 18 15.52 28.43 -31.32
C ALA A 18 14.33 28.22 -30.36
N GLU A 19 14.58 28.28 -29.04
CA GLU A 19 13.50 28.24 -28.04
C GLU A 19 12.57 29.45 -28.17
N LEU A 20 13.10 30.66 -28.39
CA LEU A 20 12.30 31.87 -28.60
C LEU A 20 11.47 31.79 -29.90
N LEU A 21 12.02 31.21 -30.96
CA LEU A 21 11.29 30.97 -32.20
C LEU A 21 10.13 30.00 -32.00
N GLN A 22 10.36 28.90 -31.26
CA GLN A 22 9.31 27.95 -30.90
C GLN A 22 8.23 28.59 -30.01
N LEU A 23 8.64 29.41 -29.02
CA LEU A 23 7.71 30.18 -28.19
C LEU A 23 6.89 31.15 -29.04
N HIS A 24 7.50 31.82 -30.01
CA HIS A 24 6.80 32.73 -30.93
C HIS A 24 5.73 32.00 -31.76
N VAL A 25 6.00 30.78 -32.21
CA VAL A 25 5.00 29.90 -32.86
C VAL A 25 3.86 29.56 -31.89
N PHE A 26 4.16 29.18 -30.65
CA PHE A 26 3.13 28.89 -29.65
C PHE A 26 2.29 30.12 -29.30
N GLU A 27 2.91 31.28 -29.18
CA GLU A 27 2.21 32.55 -29.01
C GLU A 27 1.37 32.92 -30.23
N GLY A 28 1.75 32.46 -31.42
CA GLY A 28 0.96 32.61 -32.64
C GLY A 28 -0.37 31.87 -32.57
N ILE A 29 -0.43 30.72 -31.90
CA ILE A 29 -1.67 30.00 -31.62
C ILE A 29 -2.52 30.82 -30.64
N ILE A 30 -1.91 31.33 -29.56
CA ILE A 30 -2.60 32.17 -28.56
C ILE A 30 -3.17 33.45 -29.19
N ARG A 31 -2.42 34.13 -30.05
CA ARG A 31 -2.87 35.32 -30.80
C ARG A 31 -4.11 35.00 -31.63
N ARG A 32 -4.10 33.90 -32.37
CA ARG A 32 -5.22 33.48 -33.22
C ARG A 32 -6.47 33.09 -32.42
N VAL A 33 -6.30 32.41 -31.28
CA VAL A 33 -7.42 32.16 -30.36
C VAL A 33 -8.01 33.48 -29.88
N ALA A 34 -7.18 34.43 -29.48
CA ALA A 34 -7.63 35.74 -28.99
C ALA A 34 -8.36 36.60 -30.04
N THR A 35 -8.13 36.36 -31.34
CA THR A 35 -8.80 37.08 -32.44
C THR A 35 -10.11 36.43 -32.90
N THR A 36 -10.50 35.29 -32.32
CA THR A 36 -11.72 34.56 -32.70
C THR A 36 -12.74 34.54 -31.55
N GLU A 37 -13.96 34.09 -31.87
CA GLU A 37 -15.01 33.80 -30.90
C GLU A 37 -14.58 32.79 -29.83
N PHE A 38 -13.58 31.95 -30.15
CA PHE A 38 -13.05 30.95 -29.22
C PHE A 38 -12.28 31.55 -28.05
N SER A 39 -11.93 32.84 -28.07
CA SER A 39 -11.35 33.55 -26.91
C SER A 39 -12.23 33.48 -25.64
N GLN A 40 -13.54 33.28 -25.82
CA GLN A 40 -14.51 33.16 -24.72
C GLN A 40 -14.78 31.72 -24.29
N THR A 41 -14.38 30.71 -25.06
CA THR A 41 -14.68 29.30 -24.78
C THR A 41 -13.42 28.50 -24.44
N LEU A 42 -12.31 28.75 -25.13
CA LEU A 42 -11.02 28.15 -24.84
C LEU A 42 -10.35 28.84 -23.65
N VAL A 43 -10.06 28.06 -22.62
CA VAL A 43 -9.34 28.52 -21.43
C VAL A 43 -7.89 28.05 -21.51
N LEU A 44 -6.96 28.99 -21.65
CA LEU A 44 -5.52 28.69 -21.63
C LEU A 44 -5.09 28.20 -20.23
N ARG A 45 -4.24 27.17 -20.21
CA ARG A 45 -3.66 26.59 -19.00
C ARG A 45 -2.21 26.10 -19.25
N GLY A 46 -1.64 25.43 -18.25
CA GLY A 46 -0.45 24.60 -18.45
C GLY A 46 0.87 25.35 -18.66
N GLY A 47 1.71 24.82 -19.54
CA GLY A 47 3.12 25.21 -19.66
C GLY A 47 3.34 26.67 -20.06
N MET A 48 2.55 27.16 -21.03
CA MET A 48 2.63 28.53 -21.54
C MET A 48 2.33 29.59 -20.48
N MET A 49 1.56 29.26 -19.45
CA MET A 49 1.33 30.14 -18.30
C MET A 49 2.41 29.97 -17.23
N SER A 50 2.80 28.71 -17.00
CA SER A 50 3.82 28.34 -16.02
C SER A 50 5.15 29.06 -16.28
N ARG A 51 5.55 29.26 -17.54
CA ARG A 51 6.79 30.00 -17.86
C ARG A 51 6.85 31.42 -17.30
N HIS A 52 5.70 32.10 -17.26
CA HIS A 52 5.60 33.45 -16.69
C HIS A 52 5.61 33.40 -15.17
N TRP A 53 5.01 32.36 -14.59
CA TRP A 53 4.97 32.21 -13.13
C TRP A 53 6.29 31.74 -12.53
N TYR A 54 7.12 31.07 -13.33
CA TYR A 54 8.40 30.51 -12.89
C TYR A 54 9.59 31.42 -13.20
N ALA A 55 9.35 32.61 -13.76
CA ALA A 55 10.38 33.62 -13.95
C ALA A 55 11.03 34.00 -12.59
N PRO A 56 12.34 34.30 -12.58
CA PRO A 56 13.25 34.41 -13.72
C PRO A 56 13.81 33.06 -14.23
N GLY A 57 13.46 31.93 -13.61
CA GLY A 57 13.94 30.62 -14.03
C GLY A 57 13.45 30.21 -15.43
N LYS A 58 14.25 29.39 -16.12
CA LYS A 58 13.94 28.93 -17.48
C LYS A 58 12.91 27.79 -17.45
N TRP A 59 11.75 28.01 -18.06
CA TRP A 59 10.73 26.97 -18.25
C TRP A 59 10.22 26.94 -19.68
N MET A 60 10.61 25.93 -20.44
CA MET A 60 10.22 25.76 -21.84
C MET A 60 9.04 24.79 -21.96
N PRO A 61 7.85 25.24 -22.40
CA PRO A 61 6.71 24.37 -22.68
C PRO A 61 7.01 23.46 -23.89
N GLY A 62 6.52 22.21 -23.86
CA GLY A 62 6.56 21.32 -25.03
C GLY A 62 5.30 21.40 -25.88
N ASP A 63 4.22 21.90 -25.30
CA ASP A 63 2.86 21.92 -25.80
C ASP A 63 2.12 23.19 -25.35
N ILE A 64 0.93 23.38 -25.92
CA ILE A 64 -0.01 24.43 -25.51
C ILE A 64 -1.29 23.75 -25.02
N ASP A 65 -1.61 23.97 -23.75
CA ASP A 65 -2.78 23.37 -23.13
C ASP A 65 -3.97 24.33 -23.14
N PHE A 66 -5.09 23.89 -23.70
CA PHE A 66 -6.39 24.54 -23.57
C PHE A 66 -7.38 23.63 -22.85
N MET A 67 -8.40 24.24 -22.27
CA MET A 67 -9.54 23.54 -21.70
C MET A 67 -10.84 24.10 -22.27
N VAL A 68 -11.79 23.21 -22.53
CA VAL A 68 -13.15 23.54 -22.99
C VAL A 68 -14.16 23.03 -21.97
N GLN A 69 -15.15 23.84 -21.60
CA GLN A 69 -16.14 23.44 -20.60
C GLN A 69 -17.08 22.34 -21.10
N THR A 70 -17.52 22.43 -22.36
CA THR A 70 -18.44 21.47 -22.96
C THR A 70 -17.68 20.59 -23.96
N PRO A 71 -17.71 19.25 -23.80
CA PRO A 71 -17.15 18.34 -24.79
C PRO A 71 -17.71 18.60 -26.19
N MET A 72 -16.83 18.55 -27.19
CA MET A 72 -17.18 18.65 -28.60
C MET A 72 -16.80 17.37 -29.32
N ALA A 73 -17.52 17.04 -30.40
CA ALA A 73 -17.10 15.98 -31.31
C ALA A 73 -15.70 16.29 -31.87
N VAL A 74 -14.89 15.25 -32.10
CA VAL A 74 -13.49 15.39 -32.53
C VAL A 74 -13.41 16.18 -33.83
N GLU A 75 -14.26 15.86 -34.80
CA GLU A 75 -14.31 16.49 -36.12
C GLU A 75 -14.68 17.98 -36.01
N ALA A 76 -15.61 18.32 -35.11
CA ALA A 76 -16.01 19.70 -34.87
C ALA A 76 -14.87 20.51 -34.21
N MET A 77 -14.12 19.88 -33.30
CA MET A 77 -12.95 20.50 -32.66
C MET A 77 -11.81 20.69 -33.67
N GLU A 78 -11.55 19.71 -34.55
CA GLU A 78 -10.57 19.86 -35.62
C GLU A 78 -10.91 21.01 -36.56
N GLU A 79 -12.18 21.12 -36.98
CA GLU A 79 -12.61 22.20 -37.86
C GLU A 79 -12.49 23.58 -37.18
N ALA A 80 -12.84 23.67 -35.90
CA ALA A 80 -12.61 24.86 -35.10
C ALA A 80 -11.12 25.26 -35.07
N TRP A 81 -10.22 24.31 -34.87
CA TRP A 81 -8.79 24.59 -34.89
C TRP A 81 -8.26 24.93 -36.27
N ARG A 82 -8.77 24.34 -37.36
CA ARG A 82 -8.46 24.77 -38.73
C ARG A 82 -8.88 26.23 -38.94
N HIS A 83 -10.08 26.59 -38.49
CA HIS A 83 -10.57 27.96 -38.56
C HIS A 83 -9.69 28.93 -37.77
N ILE A 84 -9.37 28.62 -36.51
CA ILE A 84 -8.49 29.44 -35.65
C ILE A 84 -7.12 29.61 -36.30
N LEU A 85 -6.48 28.52 -36.71
CA LEU A 85 -5.10 28.54 -37.21
C LEU A 85 -4.94 29.23 -38.57
N ASN A 86 -6.02 29.33 -39.35
CA ASN A 86 -6.04 30.06 -40.63
C ASN A 86 -6.19 31.58 -40.44
N GLN A 87 -6.50 32.07 -39.23
CA GLN A 87 -6.55 33.51 -38.98
C GLN A 87 -5.15 34.14 -39.08
N VAL A 88 -5.09 35.38 -39.56
CA VAL A 88 -3.87 36.21 -39.57
C VAL A 88 -4.06 37.31 -38.54
N PRO A 89 -3.29 37.32 -37.43
CA PRO A 89 -3.40 38.38 -36.44
C PRO A 89 -2.93 39.72 -37.01
N ALA A 90 -3.41 40.83 -36.43
CA ALA A 90 -2.94 42.17 -36.74
C ALA A 90 -2.17 42.75 -35.54
N PRO A 91 -0.90 43.17 -35.72
CA PRO A 91 -0.07 43.03 -36.92
C PRO A 91 0.30 41.56 -37.22
N ASP A 92 0.69 41.28 -38.46
CA ASP A 92 1.10 39.93 -38.91
C ASP A 92 2.29 39.45 -38.08
N ASP A 93 2.17 38.24 -37.54
CA ASP A 93 3.19 37.63 -36.69
C ASP A 93 4.23 36.81 -37.48
N GLU A 94 4.17 36.84 -38.81
CA GLU A 94 5.04 36.11 -39.73
C GLU A 94 4.97 34.58 -39.57
N VAL A 95 3.92 34.04 -38.91
CA VAL A 95 3.71 32.60 -38.71
C VAL A 95 2.58 32.11 -39.62
N ARG A 96 2.80 31.01 -40.33
CA ARG A 96 1.76 30.35 -41.14
C ARG A 96 1.63 28.88 -40.74
N PHE A 97 0.45 28.49 -40.25
CA PHE A 97 0.14 27.11 -39.92
C PHE A 97 -0.30 26.32 -41.17
N LEU A 98 0.25 25.12 -41.34
CA LEU A 98 -0.05 24.21 -42.44
C LEU A 98 -1.27 23.36 -42.09
N THR A 99 -2.45 23.99 -42.06
CA THR A 99 -3.70 23.36 -41.60
C THR A 99 -4.07 22.11 -42.39
N LYS A 100 -3.73 22.00 -43.69
CA LYS A 100 -3.95 20.77 -44.48
C LYS A 100 -3.30 19.51 -43.87
N GLY A 101 -2.20 19.66 -43.14
CA GLY A 101 -1.50 18.55 -42.45
C GLY A 101 -1.90 18.36 -40.99
N LEU A 102 -2.89 19.11 -40.50
CA LEU A 102 -3.39 18.98 -39.13
C LEU A 102 -4.06 17.61 -38.94
N HIS A 103 -3.68 16.93 -37.87
CA HIS A 103 -4.27 15.68 -37.42
C HIS A 103 -4.39 15.67 -35.89
N SER A 104 -5.27 14.82 -35.36
CA SER A 104 -5.50 14.70 -33.93
C SER A 104 -5.47 13.25 -33.43
N GLU A 105 -5.27 13.09 -32.13
CA GLU A 105 -5.38 11.82 -31.42
C GLU A 105 -6.12 12.00 -30.08
N VAL A 106 -6.98 11.04 -29.74
CA VAL A 106 -7.71 11.03 -28.47
C VAL A 106 -6.75 10.65 -27.34
N THR A 107 -6.74 11.46 -26.28
CA THR A 107 -5.93 11.22 -25.07
C THR A 107 -6.83 10.73 -23.94
N TRP A 108 -6.30 9.82 -23.11
CA TRP A 108 -7.05 9.25 -21.98
C TRP A 108 -8.40 8.65 -22.38
N ALA A 109 -8.41 7.76 -23.39
CA ALA A 109 -9.63 7.17 -23.96
C ALA A 109 -10.56 6.46 -22.94
N GLU A 110 -10.04 6.07 -21.77
CA GLU A 110 -10.80 5.44 -20.69
C GLU A 110 -11.43 6.45 -19.70
N ALA A 111 -11.15 7.76 -19.84
CA ALA A 111 -11.73 8.79 -18.99
C ALA A 111 -13.20 9.06 -19.37
N LYS A 112 -13.97 9.61 -18.42
CA LYS A 112 -15.35 10.05 -18.63
C LYS A 112 -15.47 11.02 -19.81
N ASP A 113 -14.52 11.95 -19.90
CA ASP A 113 -14.40 12.94 -20.97
C ASP A 113 -12.98 12.88 -21.55
N PRO A 114 -12.72 12.03 -22.56
CA PRO A 114 -11.40 11.90 -23.18
C PRO A 114 -10.92 13.23 -23.78
N GLY A 115 -9.64 13.56 -23.60
CA GLY A 115 -9.04 14.76 -24.17
C GLY A 115 -8.71 14.59 -25.65
N LEU A 116 -8.33 15.69 -26.30
CA LEU A 116 -7.88 15.68 -27.70
C LEU A 116 -6.52 16.34 -27.81
N ARG A 117 -5.59 15.71 -28.53
CA ARG A 117 -4.30 16.29 -28.88
C ARG A 117 -4.25 16.55 -30.36
N ILE A 118 -3.88 17.76 -30.75
CA ILE A 118 -3.78 18.20 -32.14
C ILE A 118 -2.33 18.49 -32.47
N PHE A 119 -1.88 18.02 -33.63
CA PHE A 119 -0.58 18.33 -34.18
C PHE A 119 -0.73 19.16 -35.45
N VAL A 120 0.09 20.20 -35.55
CA VAL A 120 0.15 21.05 -36.74
C VAL A 120 1.58 21.53 -36.95
N GLN A 121 1.97 21.71 -38.21
CA GLN A 121 3.25 22.32 -38.57
C GLN A 121 3.08 23.79 -38.86
N ALA A 122 4.08 24.59 -38.50
CA ALA A 122 4.15 26.01 -38.76
C ALA A 122 5.39 26.34 -39.59
N LYS A 123 5.23 27.27 -40.54
CA LYS A 123 6.33 27.92 -41.25
C LYS A 123 6.43 29.36 -40.75
N VAL A 124 7.63 29.79 -40.39
CA VAL A 124 7.92 31.19 -40.06
C VAL A 124 8.55 31.86 -41.29
N ALA A 125 8.19 33.11 -41.57
CA ALA A 125 8.78 33.82 -42.69
C ALA A 125 10.31 33.87 -42.58
N HIS A 126 10.99 33.75 -43.73
CA HIS A 126 12.46 33.73 -43.80
C HIS A 126 13.13 32.61 -42.98
N GLN A 127 12.41 31.52 -42.71
CA GLN A 127 12.93 30.27 -42.16
C GLN A 127 12.47 29.10 -43.05
N ASP A 128 13.41 28.22 -43.39
CA ASP A 128 13.12 27.04 -44.22
C ASP A 128 12.63 25.85 -43.39
N ALA A 129 12.97 25.81 -42.10
CA ALA A 129 12.57 24.73 -41.21
C ALA A 129 11.06 24.82 -40.85
N LEU A 130 10.40 23.67 -40.87
CA LEU A 130 9.05 23.51 -40.32
C LEU A 130 9.14 23.23 -38.82
N LEU A 131 8.34 23.96 -38.04
CA LEU A 131 8.26 23.80 -36.59
C LEU A 131 6.97 23.06 -36.24
N ASN A 132 7.06 22.04 -35.40
CA ASN A 132 5.90 21.30 -34.93
C ASN A 132 5.26 22.04 -33.76
N ALA A 133 3.93 22.06 -33.73
CA ALA A 133 3.15 22.53 -32.59
C ALA A 133 2.15 21.46 -32.15
N GLN A 134 2.11 21.23 -30.85
CA GLN A 134 1.16 20.33 -30.19
C GLN A 134 0.21 21.16 -29.34
N ILE A 135 -1.09 20.92 -29.51
CA ILE A 135 -2.17 21.57 -28.77
C ILE A 135 -2.93 20.48 -28.02
N ASP A 136 -2.88 20.53 -26.70
CA ASP A 136 -3.59 19.58 -25.82
C ASP A 136 -4.88 20.22 -25.32
N ILE A 137 -6.00 19.50 -25.47
CA ILE A 137 -7.34 19.98 -25.12
C ILE A 137 -7.91 19.03 -24.08
N SER A 138 -8.22 19.57 -22.90
CA SER A 138 -8.97 18.84 -21.87
C SER A 138 -10.40 19.37 -21.74
N TYR A 139 -11.30 18.52 -21.25
CA TYR A 139 -12.71 18.85 -21.09
C TYR A 139 -13.13 18.79 -19.62
N ALA A 140 -14.05 19.69 -19.25
CA ALA A 140 -14.78 19.65 -17.98
C ALA A 140 -13.92 19.58 -16.69
N ASP A 141 -12.62 19.91 -16.75
CA ASP A 141 -11.80 19.99 -15.54
C ASP A 141 -12.32 21.13 -14.64
N PRO A 142 -12.50 20.90 -13.32
CA PRO A 142 -12.99 21.95 -12.43
C PRO A 142 -12.03 23.14 -12.32
N VAL A 143 -12.51 24.33 -12.68
CA VAL A 143 -11.75 25.59 -12.65
C VAL A 143 -12.20 26.43 -11.46
N VAL A 144 -11.39 26.40 -10.39
CA VAL A 144 -11.63 27.16 -9.17
C VAL A 144 -10.38 27.97 -8.83
N PRO A 145 -10.47 29.31 -8.67
CA PRO A 145 -11.60 30.15 -9.05
C PRO A 145 -11.84 30.11 -10.57
N VAL A 146 -13.01 30.56 -11.02
CA VAL A 146 -13.39 30.61 -12.44
C VAL A 146 -12.34 31.37 -13.25
N ALA A 147 -12.00 30.87 -14.44
CA ALA A 147 -11.06 31.52 -15.34
C ALA A 147 -11.55 32.90 -15.77
N THR A 148 -10.61 33.85 -15.89
CA THR A 148 -10.91 35.24 -16.27
C THR A 148 -10.16 35.61 -17.55
N THR A 149 -10.74 36.52 -18.33
CA THR A 149 -10.08 37.10 -19.51
C THR A 149 -8.91 37.96 -19.06
N ARG A 150 -7.72 37.68 -19.57
CA ARG A 150 -6.48 38.37 -19.19
C ARG A 150 -5.58 38.60 -20.40
N ALA A 151 -4.73 39.61 -20.29
CA ALA A 151 -3.66 39.87 -21.23
C ALA A 151 -2.54 38.83 -21.09
N TYR A 152 -2.20 38.14 -22.18
CA TYR A 152 -1.06 37.24 -22.23
C TYR A 152 0.20 37.97 -22.69
N ALA A 153 1.27 37.95 -21.89
CA ALA A 153 2.55 38.53 -22.27
C ALA A 153 3.27 37.67 -23.34
N THR A 154 3.63 38.29 -24.46
CA THR A 154 4.36 37.66 -25.58
C THR A 154 5.86 37.96 -25.53
N VAL A 155 6.68 37.14 -26.20
CA VAL A 155 8.14 37.35 -26.31
C VAL A 155 8.45 38.67 -26.99
N LEU A 156 7.71 39.02 -28.05
CA LEU A 156 7.89 40.27 -28.78
C LEU A 156 6.98 41.34 -28.18
N ALA A 157 7.58 42.40 -27.65
CA ALA A 157 6.88 43.54 -27.05
C ALA A 157 6.14 44.43 -28.08
N THR A 158 6.45 44.26 -29.37
CA THR A 158 5.82 45.00 -30.48
C THR A 158 4.40 44.50 -30.81
N HIS A 159 4.03 43.29 -30.33
CA HIS A 159 2.70 42.74 -30.54
C HIS A 159 1.74 43.20 -29.44
N ALA A 160 0.49 43.48 -29.83
CA ALA A 160 -0.58 43.69 -28.86
C ALA A 160 -0.78 42.43 -28.01
N LEU A 161 -1.03 42.61 -26.71
CA LEU A 161 -1.18 41.51 -25.78
C LEU A 161 -2.50 40.76 -26.03
N PRO A 162 -2.48 39.46 -26.40
CA PRO A 162 -3.70 38.68 -26.64
C PRO A 162 -4.60 38.65 -25.40
N GLN A 163 -5.90 38.90 -25.60
CA GLN A 163 -6.91 38.80 -24.54
C GLN A 163 -7.67 37.48 -24.69
N LEU A 164 -7.54 36.60 -23.70
CA LEU A 164 -8.24 35.31 -23.69
C LEU A 164 -8.48 34.82 -22.26
N LYS A 165 -9.38 33.84 -22.09
CA LYS A 165 -9.61 33.22 -20.79
C LYS A 165 -8.38 32.42 -20.34
N MET A 166 -7.98 32.62 -19.09
CA MET A 166 -6.81 31.98 -18.49
C MET A 166 -7.14 31.50 -17.08
N VAL A 167 -6.61 30.33 -16.69
CA VAL A 167 -6.77 29.84 -15.31
C VAL A 167 -5.99 30.68 -14.30
N HIS A 168 -6.44 30.69 -13.05
CA HIS A 168 -5.72 31.36 -11.97
C HIS A 168 -4.55 30.49 -11.44
N ARG A 169 -3.58 31.13 -10.77
CA ARG A 169 -2.47 30.41 -10.12
C ARG A 169 -2.99 29.44 -9.07
N GLU A 170 -4.06 29.83 -8.36
CA GLU A 170 -4.75 29.03 -7.36
C GLU A 170 -5.30 27.73 -7.97
N THR A 171 -5.94 27.81 -9.14
CA THR A 171 -6.43 26.64 -9.89
C THR A 171 -5.26 25.73 -10.26
N SER A 172 -4.20 26.30 -10.84
CA SER A 172 -3.04 25.51 -11.23
C SER A 172 -2.34 24.87 -10.02
N ALA A 173 -2.30 25.55 -8.87
CA ALA A 173 -1.71 25.03 -7.65
C ALA A 173 -2.54 23.87 -7.09
N GLY A 174 -3.87 23.98 -7.07
CA GLY A 174 -4.78 22.91 -6.65
C GLY A 174 -4.66 21.66 -7.53
N TRP A 175 -4.63 21.82 -8.86
CA TRP A 175 -4.40 20.73 -9.81
C TRP A 175 -3.04 20.06 -9.63
N LYS A 176 -1.97 20.84 -9.39
CA LYS A 176 -0.64 20.29 -9.13
C LYS A 176 -0.60 19.51 -7.81
N PHE A 177 -1.28 20.00 -6.78
CA PHE A 177 -1.40 19.26 -5.53
C PHE A 177 -2.17 17.95 -5.74
N TYR A 178 -3.29 17.95 -6.46
CA TYR A 178 -4.01 16.74 -6.86
C TYR A 178 -3.12 15.77 -7.66
N GLY A 179 -2.33 16.28 -8.60
CA GLY A 179 -1.41 15.50 -9.43
C GLY A 179 -0.36 14.68 -8.66
N LEU A 180 -0.08 15.03 -7.40
CA LEU A 180 0.76 14.22 -6.50
C LEU A 180 0.11 12.89 -6.08
N PHE A 181 -1.21 12.78 -6.26
CA PHE A 181 -2.02 11.65 -5.79
C PHE A 181 -2.85 10.99 -6.89
N GLU A 182 -2.79 11.48 -8.13
CA GLU A 182 -3.51 10.94 -9.29
C GLU A 182 -3.01 9.53 -9.71
N ARG A 183 -1.78 9.18 -9.35
CA ARG A 183 -1.07 8.00 -9.86
C ARG A 183 -0.83 6.95 -8.78
N LYS A 184 -1.23 5.71 -9.09
CA LYS A 184 -1.04 4.53 -8.23
C LYS A 184 0.42 4.33 -7.82
N ARG A 185 0.63 3.77 -6.61
CA ARG A 185 1.91 3.23 -6.09
C ARG A 185 3.02 4.24 -5.81
N ASP A 186 2.75 5.28 -5.01
CA ASP A 186 3.74 6.32 -4.65
C ASP A 186 4.47 6.94 -5.86
N LYS A 187 3.89 6.81 -7.06
CA LYS A 187 4.39 7.42 -8.27
C LYS A 187 3.80 8.82 -8.31
N TRP A 188 4.63 9.83 -8.20
CA TRP A 188 4.22 11.23 -8.31
C TRP A 188 5.07 11.92 -9.37
N ARG A 189 4.57 13.02 -9.94
CA ARG A 189 5.29 13.78 -10.97
C ARG A 189 6.13 14.87 -10.29
N PRO A 190 7.45 14.91 -10.49
CA PRO A 190 8.30 15.93 -9.85
C PRO A 190 7.97 17.35 -10.32
N LYS A 191 7.51 17.52 -11.56
CA LYS A 191 7.03 18.82 -12.08
C LYS A 191 5.81 19.37 -11.34
N ASP A 192 4.96 18.51 -10.78
CA ASP A 192 3.79 18.95 -10.02
C ASP A 192 4.21 19.39 -8.62
N LEU A 193 5.09 18.62 -7.96
CA LEU A 193 5.63 19.00 -6.65
C LEU A 193 6.40 20.33 -6.75
N PHE A 194 7.27 20.44 -7.77
CA PHE A 194 8.00 21.67 -8.06
C PHE A 194 7.05 22.85 -8.30
N GLY A 195 6.11 22.71 -9.23
CA GLY A 195 5.23 23.83 -9.57
C GLY A 195 4.34 24.24 -8.40
N PHE A 196 3.87 23.28 -7.59
CA PHE A 196 3.10 23.59 -6.40
C PHE A 196 3.94 24.30 -5.34
N TYR A 197 5.13 23.78 -5.05
CA TYR A 197 6.09 24.39 -4.14
C TYR A 197 6.41 25.83 -4.58
N TRP A 198 6.77 26.01 -5.85
CA TRP A 198 7.16 27.30 -6.41
C TRP A 198 6.05 28.33 -6.29
N LEU A 199 4.82 27.96 -6.71
CA LEU A 199 3.67 28.86 -6.62
C LEU A 199 3.37 29.24 -5.16
N LEU A 200 3.48 28.30 -4.22
CA LEU A 200 3.26 28.53 -2.79
C LEU A 200 4.33 29.39 -2.13
N THR A 201 5.57 29.40 -2.62
CA THR A 201 6.68 30.14 -2.01
C THR A 201 6.91 31.51 -2.63
N HIS A 202 6.58 31.69 -3.91
CA HIS A 202 6.85 32.93 -4.65
C HIS A 202 5.62 33.82 -4.85
N TYR A 203 4.41 33.33 -4.56
CA TYR A 203 3.18 34.11 -4.68
C TYR A 203 2.34 34.04 -3.42
N ASN A 204 1.63 35.14 -3.13
CA ASN A 204 0.62 35.18 -2.09
C ASN A 204 -0.70 34.58 -2.62
N LEU A 205 -0.79 33.25 -2.64
CA LEU A 205 -1.98 32.53 -3.10
C LEU A 205 -3.10 32.55 -2.08
N ASN A 206 -4.35 32.62 -2.54
CA ASN A 206 -5.49 32.32 -1.68
C ASN A 206 -5.57 30.79 -1.45
N LEU A 207 -5.08 30.34 -0.29
CA LEU A 207 -5.01 28.91 0.06
C LEU A 207 -6.39 28.23 0.14
N ALA A 208 -7.44 28.98 0.47
CA ALA A 208 -8.81 28.44 0.45
C ALA A 208 -9.25 28.11 -0.99
N GLN A 209 -8.90 28.95 -1.97
CA GLN A 209 -9.17 28.69 -3.38
C GLN A 209 -8.29 27.55 -3.95
N VAL A 210 -7.03 27.47 -3.54
CA VAL A 210 -6.14 26.33 -3.88
C VAL A 210 -6.76 25.01 -3.43
N LEU A 211 -7.24 24.97 -2.18
CA LEU A 211 -7.86 23.78 -1.61
C LEU A 211 -9.24 23.48 -2.18
N ALA A 212 -10.02 24.51 -2.54
CA ALA A 212 -11.27 24.34 -3.26
C ALA A 212 -11.04 23.75 -4.66
N SER A 213 -10.01 24.20 -5.38
CA SER A 213 -9.59 23.59 -6.65
C SER A 213 -9.18 22.13 -6.47
N PHE A 214 -8.32 21.83 -5.49
CA PHE A 214 -7.97 20.45 -5.15
C PHE A 214 -9.22 19.60 -4.85
N ARG A 215 -10.17 20.15 -4.09
CA ARG A 215 -11.42 19.48 -3.73
C ARG A 215 -12.26 19.15 -4.95
N GLU A 216 -12.59 20.13 -5.77
CA GLU A 216 -13.45 19.92 -6.94
C GLU A 216 -12.82 18.92 -7.91
N THR A 217 -11.51 19.04 -8.17
CA THR A 217 -10.81 18.07 -9.03
C THR A 217 -10.83 16.66 -8.44
N SER A 218 -10.71 16.54 -7.12
CA SER A 218 -10.82 15.25 -6.44
C SER A 218 -12.23 14.66 -6.61
N VAL A 219 -13.29 15.46 -6.40
CA VAL A 219 -14.69 15.04 -6.55
C VAL A 219 -15.01 14.61 -7.98
N GLU A 220 -14.69 15.45 -8.97
CA GLU A 220 -14.96 15.15 -10.39
C GLU A 220 -14.28 13.86 -10.83
N ARG A 221 -13.08 13.60 -10.30
CA ARG A 221 -12.29 12.41 -10.64
C ARG A 221 -12.52 11.24 -9.71
N GLY A 222 -13.60 11.24 -8.92
CA GLY A 222 -13.98 10.14 -8.04
C GLY A 222 -12.92 9.78 -7.00
N THR A 223 -12.11 10.76 -6.62
CA THR A 223 -10.93 10.60 -5.79
C THR A 223 -11.17 11.18 -4.39
N PRO A 224 -10.92 10.44 -3.29
CA PRO A 224 -11.23 10.95 -1.95
C PRO A 224 -10.19 11.95 -1.45
N LEU A 225 -10.65 13.05 -0.84
CA LEU A 225 -9.77 14.09 -0.27
C LEU A 225 -8.74 13.54 0.72
N GLY A 226 -9.12 12.52 1.49
CA GLY A 226 -8.24 11.94 2.50
C GLY A 226 -7.05 11.15 1.93
N MET A 227 -6.94 10.96 0.62
CA MET A 227 -5.70 10.43 0.02
C MET A 227 -4.50 11.34 0.29
N ALA A 228 -4.72 12.66 0.38
CA ALA A 228 -3.67 13.63 0.65
C ALA A 228 -3.17 13.55 2.10
N ALA A 229 -3.82 12.79 2.98
CA ALA A 229 -3.39 12.60 4.36
C ALA A 229 -1.94 12.08 4.46
N ARG A 230 -1.52 11.20 3.54
CA ARG A 230 -0.14 10.68 3.48
C ARG A 230 0.91 11.79 3.33
N PHE A 231 0.54 12.90 2.68
CA PHE A 231 1.39 14.07 2.53
C PHE A 231 1.62 14.74 3.89
N PHE A 232 0.54 14.97 4.62
CA PHE A 232 0.57 15.65 5.92
C PHE A 232 1.03 14.77 7.08
N GLU A 233 0.94 13.44 6.98
CA GLU A 233 1.50 12.49 7.95
C GLU A 233 3.03 12.36 7.81
N GLY A 234 3.58 13.00 6.78
CA GLY A 234 4.99 12.96 6.45
C GLY A 234 5.45 11.63 5.88
N THR A 235 4.57 10.74 5.42
CA THR A 235 4.97 9.47 4.78
C THR A 235 5.27 9.63 3.29
N PHE A 236 4.78 10.70 2.67
CA PHE A 236 5.03 11.03 1.26
C PHE A 236 6.51 11.22 0.92
N ALA A 237 6.92 10.73 -0.25
CA ALA A 237 8.26 10.86 -0.84
C ALA A 237 9.46 10.35 -0.02
N ARG A 238 9.27 9.57 1.07
CA ARG A 238 10.38 9.05 1.90
C ARG A 238 11.22 7.93 1.24
N GLY A 239 10.75 7.31 0.17
CA GLY A 239 11.44 6.20 -0.46
C GLY A 239 12.73 6.64 -1.17
N LYS A 240 13.77 5.78 -1.18
CA LYS A 240 15.03 6.03 -1.91
C LYS A 240 14.79 6.37 -3.40
N GLY A 241 13.77 5.77 -4.01
CA GLY A 241 13.36 6.06 -5.39
C GLY A 241 12.85 7.49 -5.57
N SER A 242 12.00 7.96 -4.67
CA SER A 242 11.45 9.33 -4.67
C SER A 242 12.51 10.39 -4.44
N GLN A 243 13.44 10.14 -3.51
CA GLN A 243 14.59 11.03 -3.29
C GLN A 243 15.50 11.13 -4.52
N ARG A 244 15.73 10.02 -5.24
CA ARG A 244 16.49 10.04 -6.51
C ARG A 244 15.73 10.78 -7.62
N LEU A 245 14.42 10.56 -7.72
CA LEU A 245 13.56 11.24 -8.69
C LEU A 245 13.62 12.76 -8.53
N TRP A 246 13.50 13.25 -7.29
CA TRP A 246 13.59 14.68 -7.00
C TRP A 246 14.97 15.27 -7.30
N ARG A 247 16.05 14.62 -6.87
CA ARG A 247 17.42 15.08 -7.17
C ARG A 247 17.70 15.11 -8.67
N SER A 248 17.21 14.12 -9.41
CA SER A 248 17.32 14.12 -10.87
C SER A 248 16.58 15.30 -11.49
N PHE A 249 15.40 15.63 -10.98
CA PHE A 249 14.63 16.79 -11.44
C PHE A 249 15.37 18.11 -11.17
N CYS A 250 15.93 18.30 -9.97
CA CYS A 250 16.70 19.49 -9.63
C CYS A 250 17.92 19.65 -10.57
N ARG A 251 18.64 18.56 -10.84
CA ARG A 251 19.78 18.57 -11.76
C ARG A 251 19.44 18.96 -13.19
N THR A 252 18.25 18.63 -13.69
CA THR A 252 17.83 19.03 -15.05
C THR A 252 17.22 20.43 -15.09
N HIS A 253 17.10 21.11 -13.95
CA HIS A 253 16.53 22.45 -13.81
C HIS A 253 17.43 23.36 -12.94
N PRO A 254 18.72 23.53 -13.28
CA PRO A 254 19.68 24.26 -12.44
C PRO A 254 19.39 25.77 -12.32
N GLY A 255 18.49 26.32 -13.14
CA GLY A 255 18.08 27.72 -13.08
C GLY A 255 17.08 28.04 -11.97
N PHE A 256 16.75 27.07 -11.11
CA PHE A 256 15.86 27.24 -9.97
C PHE A 256 16.60 26.92 -8.67
N ASP A 257 16.50 27.81 -7.68
CA ASP A 257 17.01 27.55 -6.33
C ASP A 257 16.05 26.61 -5.60
N LEU A 258 16.37 25.31 -5.63
CA LEU A 258 15.52 24.25 -5.09
C LEU A 258 16.28 23.45 -4.02
N PRO A 259 15.65 23.15 -2.88
CA PRO A 259 16.22 22.22 -1.92
C PRO A 259 16.45 20.83 -2.55
N GLU A 260 17.68 20.32 -2.49
CA GLU A 260 18.00 18.99 -3.05
C GLU A 260 17.28 17.85 -2.31
N LYS A 261 16.95 18.07 -1.04
CA LYS A 261 16.18 17.10 -0.24
C LYS A 261 14.69 17.38 -0.40
N VAL A 262 13.99 16.39 -0.95
CA VAL A 262 12.54 16.47 -1.18
C VAL A 262 11.77 16.67 0.13
N GLU A 263 12.33 16.20 1.25
CA GLU A 263 11.76 16.35 2.58
C GLU A 263 11.61 17.83 2.99
N GLU A 264 12.57 18.68 2.62
CA GLU A 264 12.54 20.13 2.94
C GLU A 264 11.41 20.84 2.16
N VAL A 265 11.24 20.46 0.88
CA VAL A 265 10.15 20.93 0.01
C VAL A 265 8.79 20.52 0.57
N VAL A 266 8.64 19.24 0.91
CA VAL A 266 7.39 18.69 1.47
C VAL A 266 7.07 19.35 2.80
N GLN A 267 8.07 19.54 3.67
CA GLN A 267 7.87 20.17 4.97
C GLN A 267 7.39 21.61 4.86
N THR A 268 7.97 22.38 3.92
CA THR A 268 7.54 23.76 3.63
C THR A 268 6.07 23.81 3.20
N ILE A 269 5.67 22.92 2.29
CA ILE A 269 4.27 22.84 1.83
C ILE A 269 3.34 22.46 2.99
N ARG A 270 3.71 21.46 3.80
CA ARG A 270 2.91 21.01 4.94
C ARG A 270 2.65 22.15 5.91
N GLN A 271 3.68 22.88 6.32
CA GLN A 271 3.55 23.98 7.28
C GLN A 271 2.54 25.04 6.82
N LYS A 272 2.52 25.39 5.53
CA LYS A 272 1.56 26.36 4.99
C LYS A 272 0.14 25.79 4.84
N LEU A 273 0.04 24.56 4.33
CA LEU A 273 -1.23 24.01 3.85
C LEU A 273 -2.01 23.23 4.91
N GLU A 274 -1.33 22.68 5.93
CA GLU A 274 -1.94 21.77 6.92
C GLU A 274 -3.14 22.38 7.68
N PRO A 275 -3.09 23.64 8.19
CA PRO A 275 -4.23 24.22 8.89
C PRO A 275 -5.46 24.33 8.01
N HIS A 276 -5.27 24.79 6.77
CA HIS A 276 -6.33 24.96 5.79
C HIS A 276 -6.89 23.62 5.31
N PHE A 277 -6.02 22.62 5.13
CA PHE A 277 -6.44 21.28 4.73
C PHE A 277 -7.26 20.61 5.83
N LYS A 278 -6.88 20.76 7.11
CA LYS A 278 -7.69 20.30 8.25
C LYS A 278 -9.07 20.95 8.24
N GLN A 279 -9.16 22.26 8.00
CA GLN A 279 -10.45 22.96 7.90
C GLN A 279 -11.31 22.47 6.71
N LEU A 280 -10.69 22.24 5.54
CA LEU A 280 -11.37 21.65 4.38
C LEU A 280 -11.96 20.29 4.71
N LEU A 281 -11.16 19.43 5.34
CA LEU A 281 -11.62 18.12 5.75
C LEU A 281 -12.74 18.20 6.79
N HIS A 282 -12.72 19.18 7.71
CA HIS A 282 -13.76 19.33 8.73
C HIS A 282 -15.12 19.59 8.09
N THR A 283 -15.12 20.44 7.07
CA THR A 283 -16.32 20.92 6.38
C THR A 283 -16.86 19.97 5.32
N HIS A 284 -16.03 19.07 4.77
CA HIS A 284 -16.39 18.25 3.59
C HIS A 284 -16.15 16.76 3.77
N SER A 285 -16.20 16.33 5.02
CA SER A 285 -16.02 14.93 5.33
C SER A 285 -17.33 14.17 5.39
N HIS A 286 -17.31 12.97 4.85
CA HIS A 286 -18.30 11.94 5.17
C HIS A 286 -18.13 11.39 6.61
N ILE A 287 -17.55 12.18 7.55
CA ILE A 287 -17.22 11.80 8.94
C ILE A 287 -18.45 11.39 9.75
N ALA A 288 -19.66 11.77 9.32
CA ALA A 288 -20.92 11.42 9.97
C ALA A 288 -21.16 9.90 10.12
N ALA A 289 -20.24 9.05 9.65
CA ALA A 289 -20.30 7.60 9.70
C ALA A 289 -19.41 6.91 10.74
N LEU A 290 -18.57 7.60 11.53
CA LEU A 290 -18.00 6.94 12.72
C LEU A 290 -19.14 6.87 13.74
N GLY A 291 -19.82 5.72 13.81
CA GLY A 291 -20.92 5.51 14.76
C GLY A 291 -20.47 5.75 16.21
N GLU A 292 -21.41 5.76 17.16
CA GLU A 292 -21.13 6.07 18.58
C GLU A 292 -19.95 5.28 19.19
N ARG A 293 -19.58 4.13 18.62
CA ARG A 293 -18.44 3.28 19.04
C ARG A 293 -17.21 3.31 18.12
N GLY A 294 -17.10 4.26 17.20
CA GLY A 294 -15.89 4.46 16.37
C GLY A 294 -15.72 3.51 15.17
N PHE A 295 -16.75 2.74 14.79
CA PHE A 295 -16.75 1.96 13.55
C PHE A 295 -17.39 2.73 12.39
N PRO A 296 -16.87 2.60 11.15
CA PRO A 296 -17.45 3.28 10.00
C PRO A 296 -18.78 2.61 9.60
N LEU A 297 -19.78 3.41 9.23
CA LEU A 297 -20.96 2.92 8.52
C LEU A 297 -20.54 2.46 7.12
N ILE A 298 -20.88 1.23 6.76
CA ILE A 298 -20.62 0.68 5.44
C ILE A 298 -21.93 0.08 4.93
N LYS A 299 -22.42 0.59 3.81
CA LYS A 299 -23.62 0.09 3.12
C LYS A 299 -23.27 -0.42 1.72
N HIS A 300 -22.24 0.13 1.11
CA HIS A 300 -21.90 -0.11 -0.28
C HIS A 300 -20.39 -0.21 -0.50
N LEU A 301 -19.98 -0.92 -1.55
CA LEU A 301 -18.56 -1.09 -1.91
C LEU A 301 -17.85 0.26 -2.11
N GLN A 302 -18.58 1.24 -2.65
CA GLN A 302 -18.08 2.60 -2.88
C GLN A 302 -17.73 3.35 -1.59
N ASP A 303 -18.24 2.92 -0.43
CA ASP A 303 -17.84 3.49 0.86
C ASP A 303 -16.39 3.11 1.23
N VAL A 304 -15.88 2.00 0.67
CA VAL A 304 -14.61 1.39 1.05
C VAL A 304 -13.51 1.59 0.02
N LEU A 305 -13.82 1.55 -1.29
CA LEU A 305 -12.83 1.73 -2.36
C LEU A 305 -11.94 2.98 -2.15
N PRO A 306 -12.49 4.14 -1.76
CA PRO A 306 -11.71 5.30 -1.32
C PRO A 306 -10.54 5.01 -0.38
N ALA A 307 -10.78 4.23 0.67
CA ALA A 307 -9.81 4.02 1.73
C ALA A 307 -8.65 3.12 1.28
N ILE A 308 -8.89 2.25 0.30
CA ILE A 308 -7.90 1.29 -0.22
C ILE A 308 -7.31 1.70 -1.57
N ALA A 309 -7.71 2.84 -2.13
CA ALA A 309 -7.16 3.38 -3.35
C ALA A 309 -5.63 3.52 -3.24
N GLU A 310 -4.91 3.03 -4.24
CA GLU A 310 -3.44 3.02 -4.31
C GLU A 310 -2.71 2.17 -3.26
N ARG A 311 -3.41 1.28 -2.56
CA ARG A 311 -2.83 0.40 -1.54
C ARG A 311 -2.85 -1.05 -2.00
N ASP A 312 -1.78 -1.48 -2.68
CA ASP A 312 -1.66 -2.83 -3.26
C ASP A 312 -1.81 -3.96 -2.24
N GLU A 313 -1.62 -3.68 -0.95
CA GLU A 313 -1.86 -4.66 0.11
C GLU A 313 -3.33 -5.04 0.28
N PHE A 314 -4.26 -4.18 -0.13
CA PHE A 314 -5.70 -4.41 -0.13
C PHE A 314 -6.16 -4.84 -1.52
N GLN A 315 -7.12 -5.76 -1.58
CA GLN A 315 -7.63 -6.30 -2.82
C GLN A 315 -9.15 -6.44 -2.78
N VAL A 316 -9.76 -6.07 -3.90
CA VAL A 316 -11.13 -6.44 -4.22
C VAL A 316 -11.09 -7.72 -5.05
N TYR A 317 -11.57 -8.81 -4.50
CA TYR A 317 -11.73 -10.07 -5.20
C TYR A 317 -13.13 -10.12 -5.82
N THR A 318 -13.21 -9.97 -7.13
CA THR A 318 -14.46 -10.15 -7.87
C THR A 318 -14.70 -11.64 -8.12
N ARG A 319 -15.94 -12.08 -7.89
CA ARG A 319 -16.49 -13.38 -8.25
C ARG A 319 -17.77 -13.14 -9.05
N ASP A 320 -18.31 -14.17 -9.69
CA ASP A 320 -19.44 -14.03 -10.61
C ASP A 320 -20.67 -13.35 -9.99
N THR A 321 -20.85 -13.53 -8.68
CA THR A 321 -22.07 -13.13 -7.99
C THR A 321 -21.81 -12.19 -6.79
N TYR A 322 -20.57 -12.07 -6.32
CA TYR A 322 -20.20 -11.21 -5.17
C TYR A 322 -18.78 -10.63 -5.30
N GLN A 323 -18.48 -9.65 -4.45
CA GLN A 323 -17.16 -9.03 -4.33
C GLN A 323 -16.69 -9.10 -2.87
N ILE A 324 -15.40 -9.35 -2.67
CA ILE A 324 -14.78 -9.40 -1.34
C ILE A 324 -13.70 -8.35 -1.21
N VAL A 325 -13.74 -7.56 -0.15
CA VAL A 325 -12.65 -6.65 0.21
C VAL A 325 -11.84 -7.26 1.36
N ASP A 326 -10.57 -7.52 1.11
CA ASP A 326 -9.63 -8.12 2.06
C ASP A 326 -8.20 -7.60 1.81
N TYR A 327 -7.24 -7.98 2.65
CA TYR A 327 -5.82 -7.66 2.50
C TYR A 327 -4.95 -8.90 2.33
N LYS A 328 -3.87 -8.78 1.56
CA LYS A 328 -2.87 -9.84 1.33
C LYS A 328 -1.87 -9.91 2.48
N ASN A 329 -0.95 -8.96 2.51
CA ASN A 329 0.13 -8.86 3.47
C ASN A 329 0.01 -7.53 4.20
N GLN A 330 0.00 -7.58 5.52
CA GLN A 330 0.05 -6.36 6.33
C GLN A 330 1.41 -5.69 6.13
N LEU A 331 1.41 -4.45 5.64
CA LEU A 331 2.56 -3.57 5.59
C LEU A 331 2.58 -2.67 6.82
N LYS A 332 3.71 -2.00 7.06
CA LYS A 332 3.93 -1.13 8.21
C LYS A 332 2.81 -0.09 8.41
N TYR A 333 2.25 0.43 7.32
CA TYR A 333 1.25 1.50 7.34
C TYR A 333 -0.15 1.06 6.90
N SER A 334 -0.39 -0.24 6.74
CA SER A 334 -1.70 -0.75 6.28
C SER A 334 -2.82 -0.42 7.27
N PHE A 335 -2.50 -0.45 8.56
CA PHE A 335 -3.46 -0.24 9.64
C PHE A 335 -2.89 0.73 10.66
N LEU A 336 -2.87 2.02 10.30
CA LEU A 336 -2.50 3.07 11.26
C LEU A 336 -3.54 3.17 12.39
N PRO A 337 -3.13 3.57 13.60
CA PRO A 337 -4.06 3.81 14.70
C PRO A 337 -5.00 4.96 14.35
N VAL A 338 -6.30 4.79 14.58
CA VAL A 338 -7.31 5.82 14.31
C VAL A 338 -7.02 7.11 15.10
N ALA A 339 -6.52 6.98 16.33
CA ALA A 339 -6.13 8.10 17.18
C ALA A 339 -4.94 8.93 16.65
N GLN A 340 -4.13 8.39 15.73
CA GLN A 340 -3.03 9.14 15.09
C GLN A 340 -3.51 10.00 13.92
N ALA A 341 -4.79 9.91 13.54
CA ALA A 341 -5.33 10.71 12.47
C ALA A 341 -5.37 12.20 12.86
N MET A 342 -4.79 13.05 12.01
CA MET A 342 -4.74 14.49 12.24
C MET A 342 -6.08 15.20 11.95
N HIS A 343 -7.08 14.47 11.47
CA HIS A 343 -8.40 14.96 11.16
C HIS A 343 -9.41 13.78 11.11
N PRO A 344 -10.68 13.94 11.55
CA PRO A 344 -11.60 12.80 11.62
C PRO A 344 -11.92 12.11 10.25
N SER A 345 -11.71 12.76 9.10
CA SER A 345 -11.87 12.11 7.78
C SER A 345 -10.73 11.14 7.47
N VAL A 346 -9.53 11.46 7.95
CA VAL A 346 -8.38 10.55 7.93
C VAL A 346 -8.62 9.40 8.92
N ALA A 347 -9.21 9.73 10.08
CA ALA A 347 -9.62 8.72 11.06
C ALA A 347 -10.62 7.73 10.44
N SER A 348 -11.58 8.22 9.65
CA SER A 348 -12.51 7.39 8.89
C SER A 348 -11.80 6.47 7.88
N ILE A 349 -10.78 6.94 7.17
CA ILE A 349 -10.00 6.09 6.26
C ILE A 349 -9.26 4.99 7.02
N TYR A 350 -8.64 5.32 8.15
CA TYR A 350 -7.95 4.34 8.97
C TYR A 350 -8.91 3.29 9.53
N ALA A 351 -10.09 3.72 9.97
CA ALA A 351 -11.15 2.86 10.45
C ALA A 351 -11.68 1.94 9.33
N LEU A 352 -11.96 2.47 8.14
CA LEU A 352 -12.37 1.69 6.97
C LEU A 352 -11.33 0.63 6.57
N ARG A 353 -10.04 0.97 6.63
CA ARG A 353 -8.97 -0.01 6.39
C ARG A 353 -9.02 -1.17 7.38
N ARG A 354 -9.34 -0.92 8.66
CA ARG A 354 -9.51 -2.02 9.65
C ARG A 354 -10.62 -2.98 9.26
N GLU A 355 -11.64 -2.50 8.57
CA GLU A 355 -12.77 -3.30 8.10
C GLU A 355 -12.44 -4.15 6.88
N CYS A 356 -11.38 -3.84 6.13
CA CYS A 356 -10.97 -4.52 4.90
C CYS A 356 -10.34 -5.91 5.19
N ARG A 357 -11.06 -6.76 5.92
CA ARG A 357 -10.70 -8.11 6.38
C ARG A 357 -11.86 -9.07 6.13
N GLY A 358 -12.29 -9.17 4.88
CA GLY A 358 -13.34 -10.10 4.45
C GLY A 358 -14.75 -9.50 4.50
N LEU A 359 -14.90 -8.23 4.12
CA LEU A 359 -16.20 -7.65 3.77
C LEU A 359 -16.71 -8.34 2.50
N ILE A 360 -18.00 -8.65 2.46
CA ILE A 360 -18.62 -9.24 1.27
C ILE A 360 -19.75 -8.32 0.81
N PHE A 361 -19.72 -8.01 -0.48
CA PHE A 361 -20.71 -7.21 -1.19
C PHE A 361 -21.39 -8.06 -2.24
N ASN A 362 -22.69 -7.86 -2.47
CA ASN A 362 -23.38 -8.52 -3.58
C ASN A 362 -22.99 -7.89 -4.93
N LYS A 363 -23.50 -8.43 -6.05
CA LYS A 363 -23.23 -7.91 -7.40
C LYS A 363 -23.63 -6.44 -7.61
N ARG A 364 -24.59 -5.92 -6.83
CA ARG A 364 -24.99 -4.50 -6.88
C ARG A 364 -24.05 -3.61 -6.07
N GLY A 365 -23.12 -4.19 -5.33
CA GLY A 365 -22.19 -3.48 -4.45
C GLY A 365 -22.72 -3.29 -3.03
N GLU A 366 -23.88 -3.83 -2.66
CA GLU A 366 -24.46 -3.67 -1.31
C GLU A 366 -23.75 -4.60 -0.32
N LEU A 367 -23.45 -4.10 0.87
CA LEU A 367 -22.80 -4.87 1.93
C LEU A 367 -23.76 -5.92 2.47
N VAL A 368 -23.39 -7.19 2.29
CA VAL A 368 -24.19 -8.33 2.76
C VAL A 368 -23.58 -9.03 3.96
N HIS A 369 -22.31 -8.73 4.28
CA HIS A 369 -21.60 -9.44 5.33
C HIS A 369 -20.41 -8.66 5.90
N ARG A 370 -20.33 -8.54 7.23
CA ARG A 370 -19.24 -7.82 7.93
C ARG A 370 -18.67 -8.64 9.10
N LYS A 371 -17.50 -9.25 8.86
CA LYS A 371 -16.73 -10.05 9.84
C LYS A 371 -16.01 -9.16 10.85
N LEU A 372 -15.14 -9.74 11.69
CA LEU A 372 -14.30 -8.98 12.62
C LEU A 372 -13.34 -8.01 11.90
N HIS A 373 -13.25 -6.79 12.42
CA HIS A 373 -12.22 -5.82 12.03
C HIS A 373 -10.81 -6.33 12.38
N LYS A 374 -9.78 -5.72 11.81
CA LYS A 374 -8.39 -6.03 12.12
C LYS A 374 -8.01 -5.49 13.50
N PHE A 375 -7.64 -6.42 14.39
CA PHE A 375 -6.98 -6.17 15.66
C PHE A 375 -5.60 -6.84 15.76
N PHE A 376 -4.80 -6.43 16.74
CA PHE A 376 -3.36 -6.76 16.82
C PHE A 376 -3.00 -7.59 18.02
N ARG A 377 -1.84 -8.23 17.92
CA ARG A 377 -1.18 -8.81 19.07
C ARG A 377 -0.66 -7.68 19.96
N ILE A 378 -0.67 -7.90 21.28
CA ILE A 378 0.04 -7.02 22.21
C ILE A 378 1.50 -6.84 21.75
N ASP A 379 1.97 -5.59 21.81
CA ASP A 379 3.28 -5.12 21.36
C ASP A 379 3.60 -5.36 19.86
N GLU A 380 2.59 -5.59 19.01
CA GLU A 380 2.80 -5.68 17.55
C GLU A 380 3.11 -4.32 16.93
N ASN A 381 2.49 -3.27 17.46
CA ASN A 381 2.63 -1.89 17.03
C ASN A 381 2.39 -0.92 18.21
N GLU A 382 2.58 0.37 17.96
CA GLU A 382 2.51 1.41 19.00
C GLU A 382 1.17 1.44 19.76
N GLU A 383 0.03 1.31 19.09
CA GLU A 383 -1.30 1.31 19.74
C GLU A 383 -1.58 0.04 20.56
N SER A 384 -0.89 -1.06 20.28
CA SER A 384 -1.07 -2.34 20.98
C SER A 384 -0.05 -2.55 22.11
N ARG A 385 0.81 -1.55 22.39
CA ARG A 385 1.69 -1.58 23.55
C ARG A 385 0.85 -1.47 24.81
N LEU A 386 1.10 -2.33 25.80
CA LEU A 386 0.32 -2.34 27.04
C LEU A 386 0.23 -0.95 27.68
N THR A 387 1.35 -0.21 27.70
CA THR A 387 1.43 1.15 28.26
C THR A 387 0.63 2.21 27.50
N ASN A 388 0.28 1.93 26.24
CA ASN A 388 -0.46 2.85 25.36
C ASN A 388 -1.94 2.48 25.28
N ILE A 389 -2.33 1.33 25.82
CA ILE A 389 -3.73 0.93 25.94
C ILE A 389 -4.32 1.69 27.14
N ASP A 390 -5.52 2.23 26.94
CA ASP A 390 -6.30 2.85 28.01
C ASP A 390 -6.93 1.76 28.89
N TRP A 391 -6.43 1.66 30.13
CA TRP A 391 -6.86 0.71 31.16
C TRP A 391 -7.81 1.34 32.20
N THR A 392 -8.43 2.49 31.90
CA THR A 392 -9.46 3.09 32.79
C THR A 392 -10.69 2.21 32.96
N HIS A 393 -10.92 1.28 32.02
CA HIS A 393 -11.98 0.30 32.07
C HIS A 393 -11.44 -1.13 32.05
N PRO A 394 -12.03 -2.05 32.83
CA PRO A 394 -11.63 -3.44 32.83
C PRO A 394 -11.90 -4.10 31.47
N CYS A 395 -11.04 -5.04 31.08
CA CYS A 395 -11.21 -5.82 29.86
C CYS A 395 -11.52 -7.29 30.17
N LEU A 396 -12.35 -7.90 29.32
CA LEU A 396 -12.65 -9.32 29.37
C LEU A 396 -11.52 -10.13 28.74
N VAL A 397 -11.11 -11.21 29.40
CA VAL A 397 -10.16 -12.18 28.85
C VAL A 397 -10.96 -13.37 28.32
N LEU A 398 -10.89 -13.58 27.01
CA LEU A 398 -11.58 -14.65 26.30
C LEU A 398 -10.57 -15.67 25.77
N GLU A 399 -10.95 -16.94 25.67
CA GLU A 399 -10.13 -17.94 24.99
C GLU A 399 -9.81 -17.49 23.55
N LYS A 400 -8.59 -17.75 23.08
CA LYS A 400 -8.29 -17.70 21.66
C LYS A 400 -8.29 -19.12 21.09
N LEU A 401 -9.33 -19.42 20.32
CA LEU A 401 -9.48 -20.69 19.63
C LEU A 401 -8.56 -20.74 18.39
N ASP A 402 -7.98 -21.92 18.17
CA ASP A 402 -7.12 -22.25 17.03
C ASP A 402 -7.95 -22.93 15.93
N GLY A 403 -8.75 -22.17 15.21
CA GLY A 403 -9.61 -22.70 14.17
C GLY A 403 -9.70 -21.80 12.95
N SER A 404 -10.78 -21.97 12.20
CA SER A 404 -11.09 -21.12 11.05
C SER A 404 -12.29 -20.25 11.35
N LEU A 405 -12.11 -18.93 11.24
CA LEU A 405 -13.21 -17.98 11.26
C LEU A 405 -14.19 -18.30 10.13
N VAL A 406 -15.43 -18.64 10.50
CA VAL A 406 -16.55 -18.88 9.59
C VAL A 406 -17.75 -18.04 9.99
N ALA A 407 -18.55 -17.62 9.02
CA ALA A 407 -19.75 -16.85 9.27
C ALA A 407 -20.80 -17.12 8.18
N PRO A 408 -22.08 -17.21 8.56
CA PRO A 408 -23.17 -17.49 7.64
C PRO A 408 -23.60 -16.25 6.87
N ILE A 409 -24.10 -16.46 5.66
CA ILE A 409 -24.62 -15.44 4.76
C ILE A 409 -25.88 -15.97 4.08
N VAL A 410 -26.88 -15.11 3.86
CA VAL A 410 -27.99 -15.44 2.94
C VAL A 410 -27.56 -15.04 1.54
N TRP A 411 -27.43 -16.03 0.67
CA TRP A 411 -27.04 -15.87 -0.71
C TRP A 411 -28.17 -16.33 -1.64
N GLN A 412 -28.78 -15.40 -2.39
CA GLN A 412 -29.90 -15.70 -3.30
C GLN A 412 -31.01 -16.53 -2.61
N GLY A 413 -31.39 -16.13 -1.38
CA GLY A 413 -32.41 -16.82 -0.59
C GLY A 413 -31.93 -18.11 0.11
N THR A 414 -30.68 -18.54 -0.12
CA THR A 414 -30.13 -19.77 0.49
C THR A 414 -29.09 -19.46 1.54
N LEU A 415 -29.17 -20.12 2.70
CA LEU A 415 -28.14 -20.02 3.73
C LEU A 415 -26.85 -20.71 3.27
N ARG A 416 -25.73 -19.98 3.33
CA ARG A 416 -24.38 -20.46 3.04
C ARG A 416 -23.44 -20.02 4.15
N TRP A 417 -22.25 -20.60 4.18
CA TRP A 417 -21.21 -20.25 5.13
C TRP A 417 -19.96 -19.77 4.39
N THR A 418 -19.24 -18.82 4.99
CA THR A 418 -18.03 -18.25 4.40
C THR A 418 -16.88 -18.21 5.41
N THR A 419 -15.67 -18.48 4.95
CA THR A 419 -14.45 -18.07 5.67
C THR A 419 -14.16 -16.59 5.41
N ARG A 420 -13.01 -16.09 5.88
CA ARG A 420 -12.54 -14.71 5.62
C ARG A 420 -12.62 -14.34 4.12
N LYS A 421 -12.28 -15.27 3.23
CA LYS A 421 -12.19 -15.05 1.77
C LYS A 421 -13.39 -15.57 0.98
N GLY A 422 -14.53 -15.80 1.62
CA GLY A 422 -15.76 -16.24 0.96
C GLY A 422 -16.03 -17.73 1.10
N LEU A 423 -16.68 -18.32 0.10
CA LEU A 423 -17.03 -19.74 0.07
C LEU A 423 -15.77 -20.63 0.08
N SER A 424 -15.83 -21.74 0.79
CA SER A 424 -14.71 -22.68 0.94
C SER A 424 -15.20 -23.99 1.55
N THR A 425 -14.50 -25.09 1.27
CA THR A 425 -14.78 -26.41 1.85
C THR A 425 -14.85 -26.40 3.39
N ILE A 426 -13.98 -25.63 4.04
CA ILE A 426 -13.98 -25.44 5.51
C ILE A 426 -15.29 -24.82 6.00
N ALA A 427 -15.80 -23.82 5.27
CA ALA A 427 -17.07 -23.19 5.61
C ALA A 427 -18.26 -24.14 5.38
N ASP A 428 -18.22 -24.93 4.32
CA ASP A 428 -19.26 -25.93 4.03
C ASP A 428 -19.34 -27.00 5.12
N GLN A 429 -18.19 -27.44 5.65
CA GLN A 429 -18.15 -28.36 6.78
C GLN A 429 -18.77 -27.78 8.05
N ALA A 430 -18.47 -26.52 8.36
CA ALA A 430 -19.09 -25.83 9.49
C ALA A 430 -20.61 -25.72 9.32
N GLY A 431 -21.09 -25.43 8.11
CA GLY A 431 -22.51 -25.42 7.77
C GLY A 431 -23.17 -26.79 7.96
N ALA A 432 -22.56 -27.85 7.42
CA ALA A 432 -23.06 -29.21 7.58
C ALA A 432 -23.05 -29.67 9.04
N PHE A 433 -22.07 -29.23 9.84
CA PHE A 433 -22.09 -29.46 11.28
C PHE A 433 -23.27 -28.76 11.95
N ALA A 434 -23.51 -27.47 11.65
CA ALA A 434 -24.64 -26.73 12.18
C ALA A 434 -25.99 -27.38 11.83
N GLU A 435 -26.13 -27.89 10.60
CA GLU A 435 -27.30 -28.65 10.14
C GLU A 435 -27.48 -29.96 10.89
N ARG A 436 -26.42 -30.76 11.07
CA ARG A 436 -26.49 -32.03 11.83
C ARG A 436 -26.85 -31.84 13.30
N GLN A 437 -26.49 -30.70 13.88
CA GLN A 437 -26.87 -30.36 15.26
C GLN A 437 -28.34 -29.91 15.38
N GLN A 438 -29.00 -29.57 14.27
CA GLN A 438 -30.39 -29.15 14.30
C GLN A 438 -31.33 -30.35 14.46
N LYS A 439 -32.14 -30.34 15.51
CA LYS A 439 -33.24 -31.30 15.67
C LYS A 439 -34.44 -30.86 14.81
N ASN A 440 -35.10 -31.82 14.16
CA ASN A 440 -36.30 -31.57 13.37
C ASN A 440 -37.36 -30.83 14.19
N GLY A 441 -37.87 -29.71 13.67
CA GLY A 441 -38.91 -28.90 14.32
C GLY A 441 -38.45 -28.06 15.51
N ALA A 442 -37.17 -28.10 15.91
CA ALA A 442 -36.69 -27.29 17.02
C ALA A 442 -36.58 -25.80 16.63
N THR A 443 -37.06 -24.94 17.54
CA THR A 443 -37.00 -23.47 17.43
C THR A 443 -35.69 -22.88 17.97
N THR A 444 -34.84 -23.73 18.54
CA THR A 444 -33.50 -23.41 19.05
C THR A 444 -32.44 -24.20 18.26
N GLY A 445 -31.15 -23.85 18.44
CA GLY A 445 -30.03 -24.38 17.67
C GLY A 445 -29.34 -23.32 16.79
N TYR A 446 -28.32 -23.75 16.04
CA TYR A 446 -27.54 -22.86 15.18
C TYR A 446 -28.40 -22.19 14.10
N LEU A 447 -29.22 -22.96 13.38
CA LEU A 447 -29.95 -22.44 12.21
C LEU A 447 -31.01 -21.39 12.60
N PRO A 448 -31.89 -21.62 13.60
CA PRO A 448 -32.85 -20.59 14.03
C PRO A 448 -32.17 -19.31 14.52
N MET A 449 -31.09 -19.42 15.29
CA MET A 449 -30.34 -18.26 15.78
C MET A 449 -29.74 -17.45 14.63
N VAL A 450 -29.06 -18.13 13.71
CA VAL A 450 -28.42 -17.51 12.55
C VAL A 450 -29.43 -16.82 11.64
N GLN A 451 -30.55 -17.47 11.35
CA GLN A 451 -31.60 -16.90 10.50
C GLN A 451 -32.21 -15.64 11.12
N ALA A 452 -32.49 -15.66 12.43
CA ALA A 452 -33.02 -14.50 13.14
C ALA A 452 -32.03 -13.32 13.12
N LEU A 453 -30.75 -13.57 13.39
CA LEU A 453 -29.70 -12.55 13.36
C LEU A 453 -29.51 -11.95 11.96
N LEU A 454 -29.40 -12.79 10.93
CA LEU A 454 -29.21 -12.31 9.55
C LEU A 454 -30.41 -11.48 9.08
N LYS A 455 -31.64 -11.91 9.39
CA LYS A 455 -32.86 -11.14 9.10
C LYS A 455 -32.87 -9.77 9.79
N ALA A 456 -32.31 -9.68 10.99
CA ALA A 456 -32.19 -8.44 11.76
C ALA A 456 -30.95 -7.60 11.40
N GLY A 457 -30.17 -7.97 10.37
CA GLY A 457 -28.99 -7.21 9.95
C GLY A 457 -27.74 -7.47 10.79
N TRP A 458 -27.67 -8.62 11.48
CA TRP A 458 -26.52 -9.02 12.30
C TRP A 458 -25.77 -10.21 11.69
N THR A 459 -24.45 -10.10 11.65
CA THR A 459 -23.50 -11.13 11.22
C THR A 459 -22.95 -11.87 12.45
N PRO A 460 -23.41 -13.10 12.77
CA PRO A 460 -22.74 -13.94 13.74
C PRO A 460 -21.43 -14.50 13.17
N CYS A 461 -20.37 -14.48 13.96
CA CYS A 461 -19.07 -15.05 13.58
C CYS A 461 -18.72 -16.19 14.52
N PHE A 462 -18.26 -17.29 13.94
CA PHE A 462 -17.90 -18.51 14.66
C PHE A 462 -16.46 -18.89 14.38
N GLU A 463 -15.85 -19.61 15.31
CA GLU A 463 -14.63 -20.36 15.04
C GLU A 463 -14.98 -21.83 14.81
N TRP A 464 -14.59 -22.37 13.66
CA TRP A 464 -14.66 -23.79 13.35
C TRP A 464 -13.37 -24.50 13.76
N CYS A 465 -13.46 -25.36 14.77
CA CYS A 465 -12.36 -26.19 15.25
C CYS A 465 -12.65 -27.65 14.86
N SER A 466 -11.83 -28.22 13.98
CA SER A 466 -12.01 -29.58 13.49
C SER A 466 -10.68 -30.27 13.24
N ARG A 467 -10.66 -31.58 13.47
CA ARG A 467 -9.51 -32.44 13.15
C ARG A 467 -9.27 -32.60 11.65
N GLN A 468 -10.28 -32.33 10.82
CA GLN A 468 -10.18 -32.48 9.36
C GLN A 468 -9.32 -31.38 8.72
N HIS A 469 -9.30 -30.19 9.33
CA HIS A 469 -8.50 -29.04 8.88
C HIS A 469 -7.84 -28.35 10.08
N PRO A 470 -6.90 -29.01 10.75
CA PRO A 470 -6.22 -28.44 11.90
C PRO A 470 -5.33 -27.27 11.43
N ILE A 471 -5.30 -26.20 12.23
CA ILE A 471 -4.40 -25.07 11.98
C ILE A 471 -3.04 -25.34 12.63
N VAL A 472 -3.01 -25.59 13.94
CA VAL A 472 -1.82 -26.05 14.67
C VAL A 472 -2.16 -27.20 15.61
N LEU A 473 -3.16 -27.02 16.47
CA LEU A 473 -3.50 -27.89 17.58
C LEU A 473 -4.45 -29.00 17.16
N ASP A 474 -4.39 -30.14 17.86
CA ASP A 474 -5.34 -31.24 17.65
C ASP A 474 -6.69 -30.91 18.30
N HIS A 475 -7.76 -31.01 17.50
CA HIS A 475 -9.14 -30.84 17.97
C HIS A 475 -9.87 -32.17 17.80
N PRO A 476 -9.89 -33.05 18.82
CA PRO A 476 -10.43 -34.40 18.67
C PRO A 476 -11.94 -34.42 18.42
N ASN A 477 -12.65 -33.36 18.83
CA ASN A 477 -14.07 -33.18 18.60
C ASN A 477 -14.31 -31.92 17.78
N ASP A 478 -15.14 -32.03 16.75
CA ASP A 478 -15.60 -30.89 15.96
C ASP A 478 -16.42 -29.94 16.83
N ARG A 479 -16.09 -28.65 16.78
CA ARG A 479 -16.81 -27.59 17.49
C ARG A 479 -16.99 -26.37 16.60
N LEU A 480 -18.19 -25.82 16.63
CA LEU A 480 -18.53 -24.54 16.01
C LEU A 480 -18.88 -23.54 17.10
N VAL A 481 -17.95 -22.63 17.43
CA VAL A 481 -18.06 -21.79 18.63
C VAL A 481 -18.38 -20.36 18.24
N LEU A 482 -19.51 -19.80 18.71
CA LEU A 482 -19.86 -18.40 18.50
C LEU A 482 -18.85 -17.49 19.23
N THR A 483 -18.20 -16.60 18.48
CA THR A 483 -17.17 -15.71 19.03
C THR A 483 -17.66 -14.27 19.20
N VAL A 484 -18.39 -13.76 18.21
CA VAL A 484 -18.96 -12.41 18.21
C VAL A 484 -20.22 -12.36 17.36
N VAL A 485 -21.08 -11.38 17.61
CA VAL A 485 -22.21 -11.01 16.74
C VAL A 485 -22.05 -9.53 16.39
N ARG A 486 -22.07 -9.19 15.10
CA ARG A 486 -21.70 -7.86 14.61
C ARG A 486 -22.76 -7.29 13.68
N HIS A 487 -23.21 -6.06 13.90
CA HIS A 487 -24.19 -5.43 13.04
C HIS A 487 -23.56 -5.12 11.68
N THR A 488 -24.23 -5.55 10.60
CA THR A 488 -23.65 -5.55 9.25
C THR A 488 -23.29 -4.14 8.79
N THR A 489 -24.20 -3.17 8.95
CA THR A 489 -23.99 -1.81 8.46
C THR A 489 -23.15 -0.94 9.40
N THR A 490 -23.42 -0.99 10.70
CA THR A 490 -22.73 -0.09 11.67
C THR A 490 -21.40 -0.65 12.15
N GLY A 491 -21.20 -1.97 12.07
CA GLY A 491 -20.01 -2.63 12.59
C GLY A 491 -19.95 -2.75 14.11
N HIS A 492 -20.98 -2.31 14.83
CA HIS A 492 -21.06 -2.47 16.28
C HIS A 492 -21.15 -3.95 16.64
N TYR A 493 -20.55 -4.32 17.76
CA TYR A 493 -20.67 -5.66 18.29
C TYR A 493 -21.83 -5.71 19.29
N LEU A 494 -22.50 -6.86 19.33
CA LEU A 494 -23.38 -7.17 20.43
C LEU A 494 -22.55 -7.24 21.72
N ASN A 495 -23.05 -6.67 22.80
CA ASN A 495 -22.42 -6.78 24.12
C ASN A 495 -22.17 -8.27 24.46
N PHE A 496 -21.06 -8.56 25.13
CA PHE A 496 -20.63 -9.93 25.41
C PHE A 496 -21.69 -10.73 26.18
N ASP A 497 -22.25 -10.17 27.26
CA ASP A 497 -23.24 -10.86 28.09
C ASP A 497 -24.53 -11.13 27.31
N THR A 498 -24.95 -10.18 26.47
CA THR A 498 -26.10 -10.36 25.57
C THR A 498 -25.85 -11.45 24.55
N MET A 499 -24.64 -11.52 23.98
CA MET A 499 -24.25 -12.60 23.06
C MET A 499 -24.23 -13.97 23.76
N VAL A 500 -23.71 -14.05 24.98
CA VAL A 500 -23.69 -15.27 25.79
C VAL A 500 -25.11 -15.73 26.11
N ALA A 501 -25.97 -14.83 26.58
CA ALA A 501 -27.38 -15.13 26.86
C ALA A 501 -28.12 -15.62 25.60
N LEU A 502 -27.86 -15.01 24.45
CA LEU A 502 -28.40 -15.46 23.16
C LEU A 502 -27.93 -16.87 22.81
N ALA A 503 -26.62 -17.14 22.92
CA ALA A 503 -26.06 -18.45 22.62
C ALA A 503 -26.61 -19.53 23.55
N GLN A 504 -26.69 -19.26 24.85
CA GLN A 504 -27.27 -20.16 25.85
C GLN A 504 -28.74 -20.47 25.56
N ARG A 505 -29.56 -19.44 25.25
CA ARG A 505 -30.96 -19.60 24.86
C ARG A 505 -31.12 -20.54 23.66
N HIS A 506 -30.23 -20.43 22.68
CA HIS A 506 -30.24 -21.27 21.49
C HIS A 506 -29.45 -22.58 21.64
N GLN A 507 -28.87 -22.86 22.82
CA GLN A 507 -28.03 -24.04 23.08
C GLN A 507 -26.86 -24.16 22.09
N VAL A 508 -26.28 -23.01 21.72
CA VAL A 508 -25.13 -22.88 20.83
C VAL A 508 -23.86 -22.71 21.65
N ALA A 509 -22.80 -23.42 21.26
CA ALA A 509 -21.49 -23.25 21.88
C ALA A 509 -20.98 -21.82 21.64
N HIS A 510 -20.47 -21.18 22.69
CA HIS A 510 -19.95 -19.82 22.65
C HIS A 510 -18.56 -19.74 23.29
N ILE A 511 -17.84 -18.69 22.94
CA ILE A 511 -16.49 -18.45 23.44
C ILE A 511 -16.50 -18.27 24.97
N LYS A 512 -15.53 -18.88 25.64
CA LYS A 512 -15.45 -18.80 27.11
C LYS A 512 -14.70 -17.55 27.55
N GLN A 513 -15.24 -16.88 28.55
CA GLN A 513 -14.52 -15.93 29.36
C GLN A 513 -13.72 -16.69 30.43
N VAL A 514 -12.45 -16.35 30.58
CA VAL A 514 -11.53 -17.00 31.52
C VAL A 514 -11.03 -16.06 32.62
N GLY A 515 -11.31 -14.76 32.50
CA GLY A 515 -10.89 -13.77 33.47
C GLY A 515 -11.29 -12.35 33.08
N ILE A 516 -10.87 -11.41 33.92
CA ILE A 516 -11.00 -9.97 33.76
C ILE A 516 -9.66 -9.35 34.17
N LEU A 517 -9.19 -8.34 33.43
CA LEU A 517 -8.03 -7.54 33.82
C LEU A 517 -8.51 -6.12 34.08
N ALA A 518 -8.27 -5.61 35.29
CA ALA A 518 -8.77 -4.31 35.72
C ALA A 518 -7.82 -3.15 35.38
N ASN A 519 -6.52 -3.41 35.27
CA ASN A 519 -5.50 -2.38 35.14
C ASN A 519 -4.25 -2.88 34.39
N LEU A 520 -3.32 -1.96 34.14
CA LEU A 520 -2.06 -2.23 33.43
C LEU A 520 -1.17 -3.26 34.14
N GLU A 521 -1.07 -3.21 35.47
CA GLU A 521 -0.20 -4.10 36.25
C GLU A 521 -0.66 -5.57 36.15
N GLU A 522 -1.97 -5.80 36.28
CA GLU A 522 -2.57 -7.11 36.02
C GLU A 522 -2.32 -7.57 34.58
N ALA A 523 -2.45 -6.67 33.61
CA ALA A 523 -2.21 -7.01 32.21
C ALA A 523 -0.75 -7.39 31.93
N GLN A 524 0.21 -6.71 32.55
CA GLN A 524 1.63 -7.04 32.44
C GLN A 524 1.92 -8.44 32.99
N ARG A 525 1.49 -8.72 34.23
CA ARG A 525 1.62 -10.06 34.84
C ARG A 525 0.95 -11.13 34.01
N PHE A 526 -0.24 -10.83 33.47
CA PHE A 526 -0.98 -11.75 32.63
C PHE A 526 -0.20 -12.07 31.34
N VAL A 527 0.31 -11.08 30.63
CA VAL A 527 1.09 -11.30 29.39
C VAL A 527 2.36 -12.11 29.68
N GLU A 528 3.05 -11.86 30.79
CA GLU A 528 4.21 -12.64 31.23
C GLU A 528 3.85 -14.11 31.50
N THR A 529 2.73 -14.34 32.18
CA THR A 529 2.21 -15.69 32.45
C THR A 529 1.86 -16.42 31.14
N VAL A 530 1.11 -15.76 30.26
CA VAL A 530 0.72 -16.35 28.96
C VAL A 530 1.94 -16.65 28.10
N ALA A 531 3.03 -15.87 28.21
CA ALA A 531 4.23 -16.11 27.42
C ALA A 531 4.88 -17.48 27.69
N THR A 532 4.69 -18.07 28.89
CA THR A 532 5.26 -19.37 29.28
C THR A 532 4.27 -20.53 29.17
N GLU A 533 2.98 -20.26 28.93
CA GLU A 533 1.97 -21.31 28.75
C GLU A 533 2.27 -22.20 27.54
N ARG A 534 2.00 -23.51 27.70
CA ARG A 534 2.12 -24.54 26.66
C ARG A 534 0.76 -25.16 26.30
N ARG A 535 -0.31 -24.38 26.37
CA ARG A 535 -1.68 -24.80 26.05
C ARG A 535 -2.43 -23.74 25.26
N GLY A 536 -3.29 -24.19 24.34
CA GLY A 536 -4.08 -23.29 23.49
C GLY A 536 -3.24 -22.36 22.62
N GLU A 537 -3.89 -21.44 21.92
CA GLU A 537 -3.20 -20.38 21.18
C GLU A 537 -2.84 -19.17 22.05
N GLY A 538 -3.67 -18.91 23.06
CA GLY A 538 -3.61 -17.76 23.95
C GLY A 538 -5.00 -17.18 24.18
N TYR A 539 -5.10 -15.85 24.23
CA TYR A 539 -6.30 -15.16 24.68
C TYR A 539 -6.61 -13.93 23.83
N ILE A 540 -7.88 -13.52 23.85
CA ILE A 540 -8.37 -12.26 23.29
C ILE A 540 -8.74 -11.35 24.45
N LEU A 541 -8.25 -10.11 24.43
CA LEU A 541 -8.68 -9.06 25.33
C LEU A 541 -9.77 -8.26 24.63
N ARG A 542 -10.96 -8.16 25.25
CA ARG A 542 -12.09 -7.39 24.73
C ARG A 542 -12.48 -6.30 25.72
N PHE A 543 -12.42 -5.05 25.27
CA PHE A 543 -12.82 -3.89 26.05
C PHE A 543 -14.31 -3.55 25.85
N PRO A 544 -14.93 -2.80 26.78
CA PRO A 544 -16.34 -2.39 26.67
C PRO A 544 -16.68 -1.56 25.43
N ASP A 545 -15.69 -0.82 24.92
CA ASP A 545 -15.75 -0.02 23.70
C ASP A 545 -15.45 -0.82 22.42
N ASP A 546 -15.42 -2.15 22.51
CA ASP A 546 -15.15 -3.06 21.41
C ASP A 546 -13.77 -2.90 20.75
N ARG A 547 -12.78 -2.39 21.51
CA ARG A 547 -11.36 -2.64 21.19
C ARG A 547 -10.99 -4.08 21.51
N PHE A 548 -10.26 -4.71 20.58
CA PHE A 548 -9.78 -6.09 20.71
C PHE A 548 -8.25 -6.10 20.65
N TYR A 549 -7.64 -6.97 21.45
CA TYR A 549 -6.23 -7.33 21.34
C TYR A 549 -6.07 -8.84 21.48
N LYS A 550 -4.94 -9.39 21.04
CA LYS A 550 -4.62 -10.80 21.25
C LYS A 550 -3.30 -10.98 21.96
N VAL A 551 -3.27 -11.89 22.92
CA VAL A 551 -2.06 -12.35 23.60
C VAL A 551 -1.85 -13.78 23.15
N LYS A 552 -0.70 -14.10 22.56
CA LYS A 552 -0.38 -15.46 22.12
C LYS A 552 0.80 -16.00 22.92
N ASN A 553 0.69 -17.24 23.40
CA ASN A 553 1.81 -17.87 24.11
C ASN A 553 3.00 -18.15 23.16
N LYS A 554 4.22 -18.22 23.71
CA LYS A 554 5.43 -18.41 22.88
C LYS A 554 5.48 -19.80 22.25
N TRP A 555 4.96 -20.82 22.94
CA TRP A 555 4.95 -22.20 22.48
C TRP A 555 4.14 -22.36 21.17
N TYR A 556 2.87 -21.96 21.17
CA TYR A 556 2.00 -21.96 20.00
C TYR A 556 2.60 -21.13 18.85
N GLN A 557 3.21 -19.96 19.14
CA GLN A 557 3.84 -19.15 18.09
C GLN A 557 4.94 -19.93 17.35
N LYS A 558 5.78 -20.68 18.08
CA LYS A 558 6.79 -21.56 17.47
C LYS A 558 6.14 -22.68 16.65
N LEU A 559 5.10 -23.32 17.18
CA LEU A 559 4.40 -24.39 16.46
C LEU A 559 3.73 -23.88 15.17
N HIS A 560 3.07 -22.73 15.25
CA HIS A 560 2.45 -22.08 14.08
C HIS A 560 3.50 -21.75 13.01
N GLN A 561 4.70 -21.30 13.39
CA GLN A 561 5.78 -21.05 12.42
C GLN A 561 6.24 -22.32 11.70
N LEU A 562 6.21 -23.45 12.40
CA LEU A 562 6.56 -24.76 11.84
C LEU A 562 5.55 -25.23 10.79
N VAL A 563 4.25 -24.99 11.01
CA VAL A 563 3.17 -25.50 10.14
C VAL A 563 2.68 -24.51 9.07
N ALA A 564 2.82 -23.19 9.26
CA ALA A 564 2.12 -22.18 8.46
C ALA A 564 2.55 -22.09 6.99
N HIS A 565 3.62 -22.75 6.55
CA HIS A 565 3.97 -22.85 5.12
C HIS A 565 5.00 -23.95 4.88
N GLU A 566 4.74 -24.86 3.94
CA GLU A 566 5.73 -25.84 3.45
C GLU A 566 7.01 -25.17 2.90
N SER A 567 6.90 -23.93 2.42
CA SER A 567 8.02 -23.11 1.94
C SER A 567 8.80 -22.39 3.06
N ASN A 568 8.45 -22.62 4.34
CA ASN A 568 9.05 -21.98 5.50
C ASN A 568 10.01 -22.92 6.26
N GLU A 569 10.73 -23.73 5.50
CA GLU A 569 11.70 -24.73 5.99
C GLU A 569 12.68 -24.19 7.04
N ILE A 570 12.98 -22.88 7.04
CA ILE A 570 13.88 -22.24 8.01
C ILE A 570 13.54 -22.57 9.47
N TYR A 571 12.26 -22.69 9.82
CA TYR A 571 11.85 -23.04 11.18
C TYR A 571 12.03 -24.53 11.47
N ILE A 572 11.83 -25.39 10.48
CA ILE A 572 12.14 -26.82 10.60
C ILE A 572 13.65 -26.99 10.78
N TRP A 573 14.46 -26.29 9.97
CA TRP A 573 15.93 -26.27 10.13
C TRP A 573 16.37 -25.86 11.52
N GLN A 574 15.86 -24.73 12.03
CA GLN A 574 16.18 -24.27 13.38
C GLN A 574 15.78 -25.29 14.45
N ALA A 575 14.59 -25.88 14.36
CA ALA A 575 14.11 -26.85 15.33
C ALA A 575 14.90 -28.17 15.28
N THR A 576 15.23 -28.67 14.08
CA THR A 576 16.04 -29.88 13.89
C THR A 576 17.47 -29.67 14.41
N LEU A 577 18.12 -28.56 14.03
CA LEU A 577 19.50 -28.24 14.44
C LEU A 577 19.63 -28.01 15.96
N LYS A 578 18.57 -27.56 16.62
CA LYS A 578 18.54 -27.38 18.09
C LYS A 578 18.09 -28.64 18.84
N GLY A 579 17.68 -29.70 18.13
CA GLY A 579 17.10 -30.90 18.75
C GLY A 579 15.71 -30.69 19.37
N GLU A 580 15.03 -29.58 19.07
CA GLU A 580 13.71 -29.23 19.62
C GLU A 580 12.55 -29.84 18.83
N ILE A 581 12.80 -30.41 17.64
CA ILE A 581 11.73 -30.77 16.67
C ILE A 581 10.73 -31.80 17.22
N ALA A 582 11.18 -32.81 17.97
CA ALA A 582 10.30 -33.85 18.51
C ALA A 582 9.34 -33.30 19.58
N ASP A 583 9.85 -32.48 20.51
CA ASP A 583 9.05 -31.79 21.53
C ASP A 583 8.03 -30.84 20.87
N MET A 584 8.45 -30.12 19.83
CA MET A 584 7.54 -29.23 19.10
C MET A 584 6.42 -30.01 18.39
N LEU A 585 6.75 -31.11 17.69
CA LEU A 585 5.76 -31.91 16.97
C LEU A 585 4.74 -32.60 17.88
N ALA A 586 5.09 -32.88 19.15
CA ALA A 586 4.14 -33.40 20.13
C ALA A 586 2.95 -32.45 20.34
N GLY A 587 3.16 -31.14 20.20
CA GLY A 587 2.12 -30.11 20.28
C GLY A 587 1.33 -29.84 19.00
N VAL A 588 1.76 -30.40 17.87
CA VAL A 588 1.14 -30.20 16.55
C VAL A 588 0.09 -31.28 16.28
N ALA A 589 -1.00 -30.97 15.59
CA ALA A 589 -2.03 -31.93 15.20
C ALA A 589 -1.43 -33.11 14.41
N PRO A 590 -1.83 -34.38 14.68
CA PRO A 590 -1.23 -35.55 14.05
C PRO A 590 -1.17 -35.53 12.53
N GLY A 591 -2.20 -35.02 11.85
CA GLY A 591 -2.26 -34.94 10.39
C GLY A 591 -1.22 -34.02 9.74
N LEU A 592 -0.65 -33.06 10.49
CA LEU A 592 0.34 -32.11 9.97
C LEU A 592 1.80 -32.57 10.19
N ARG A 593 2.01 -33.57 11.07
CA ARG A 593 3.34 -34.04 11.46
C ARG A 593 4.14 -34.74 10.35
N PRO A 594 3.54 -35.61 9.49
CA PRO A 594 4.31 -36.49 8.61
C PRO A 594 5.27 -35.74 7.67
N ASN A 595 4.81 -34.67 7.01
CA ASN A 595 5.64 -33.91 6.07
C ASN A 595 6.80 -33.21 6.77
N ILE A 596 6.55 -32.64 7.95
CA ILE A 596 7.57 -31.94 8.75
C ILE A 596 8.60 -32.96 9.28
N GLN A 597 8.13 -34.11 9.78
CA GLN A 597 8.99 -35.17 10.29
C GLN A 597 9.85 -35.77 9.18
N ALA A 598 9.27 -36.05 8.01
CA ALA A 598 10.00 -36.57 6.86
C ALA A 598 11.14 -35.62 6.46
N PHE A 599 10.84 -34.32 6.31
CA PHE A 599 11.85 -33.33 5.98
C PHE A 599 12.92 -33.18 7.09
N SER A 600 12.52 -33.16 8.36
CA SER A 600 13.45 -33.10 9.49
C SER A 600 14.38 -34.31 9.51
N ASN A 601 13.89 -35.51 9.19
CA ASN A 601 14.70 -36.73 9.13
C ASN A 601 15.73 -36.63 8.01
N THR A 602 15.31 -36.22 6.80
CA THR A 602 16.23 -35.97 5.67
C THR A 602 17.31 -34.97 6.04
N LEU A 603 16.93 -33.86 6.69
CA LEU A 603 17.87 -32.84 7.13
C LEU A 603 18.85 -33.39 8.18
N ALA A 604 18.36 -34.13 9.18
CA ALA A 604 19.20 -34.71 10.22
C ALA A 604 20.25 -35.67 9.63
N THR A 605 19.86 -36.52 8.67
CA THR A 605 20.79 -37.40 7.94
C THR A 605 21.84 -36.61 7.17
N ALA A 606 21.45 -35.59 6.41
CA ALA A 606 22.37 -34.75 5.65
C ALA A 606 23.36 -33.99 6.57
N VAL A 607 22.89 -33.49 7.71
CA VAL A 607 23.75 -32.85 8.72
C VAL A 607 24.73 -33.86 9.31
N GLN A 608 24.30 -35.08 9.59
CA GLN A 608 25.19 -36.13 10.10
C GLN A 608 26.29 -36.49 9.08
N HIS A 609 25.95 -36.62 7.79
CA HIS A 609 26.94 -36.81 6.74
C HIS A 609 27.94 -35.65 6.65
N LEU A 610 27.47 -34.42 6.82
CA LEU A 610 28.31 -33.24 6.81
C LEU A 610 29.26 -33.18 8.02
N ILE A 611 28.80 -33.60 9.21
CA ILE A 611 29.61 -33.74 10.42
C ILE A 611 30.70 -34.79 10.19
N GLN A 612 30.33 -35.97 9.70
CA GLN A 612 31.26 -37.05 9.42
C GLN A 612 32.32 -36.62 8.38
N TRP A 613 31.87 -35.99 7.29
CA TRP A 613 32.77 -35.43 6.28
C TRP A 613 33.76 -34.44 6.89
N LEU A 614 33.29 -33.50 7.73
CA LEU A 614 34.16 -32.49 8.33
C LEU A 614 35.23 -33.13 9.23
N GLN A 615 34.81 -34.10 10.05
CA GLN A 615 35.71 -34.85 10.92
C GLN A 615 36.78 -35.60 10.10
N ASP A 616 36.37 -36.38 9.10
CA ASP A 616 37.31 -37.16 8.27
C ASP A 616 38.23 -36.25 7.47
N PHE A 617 37.70 -35.15 6.94
CA PHE A 617 38.46 -34.18 6.16
C PHE A 617 39.53 -33.47 6.99
N VAL A 618 39.16 -32.96 8.18
CA VAL A 618 40.09 -32.24 9.07
C VAL A 618 41.13 -33.19 9.66
N THR A 619 40.72 -34.35 10.17
CA THR A 619 41.67 -35.31 10.76
C THR A 619 42.62 -35.90 9.72
N GLY A 620 42.13 -36.20 8.51
CA GLY A 620 42.95 -36.64 7.39
C GLY A 620 43.97 -35.58 6.96
N ALA A 621 43.53 -34.34 6.79
CA ALA A 621 44.41 -33.23 6.46
C ALA A 621 45.47 -32.99 7.55
N HIS A 622 45.09 -33.07 8.83
CA HIS A 622 46.01 -32.86 9.95
C HIS A 622 47.08 -33.94 10.00
N LYS A 623 46.71 -35.21 9.79
CA LYS A 623 47.66 -36.32 9.71
C LYS A 623 48.64 -36.17 8.54
N ALA A 624 48.17 -35.70 7.38
CA ALA A 624 49.01 -35.52 6.19
C ALA A 624 49.97 -34.33 6.35
N ILE A 625 49.48 -33.19 6.84
CA ILE A 625 50.27 -31.97 7.02
C ILE A 625 51.28 -32.11 8.15
N GLY A 626 50.91 -32.79 9.25
CA GLY A 626 51.83 -33.04 10.38
C GLY A 626 53.05 -33.89 10.01
N LYS A 627 53.01 -34.64 8.89
CA LYS A 627 54.18 -35.32 8.33
C LYS A 627 55.11 -34.40 7.54
N ALA A 628 54.62 -33.24 7.09
CA ALA A 628 55.30 -32.34 6.16
C ALA A 628 55.87 -31.07 6.81
N THR A 629 55.36 -30.66 7.98
CA THR A 629 55.86 -29.50 8.72
C THR A 629 55.60 -29.65 10.23
N HIS A 630 56.43 -29.00 11.05
CA HIS A 630 56.30 -28.96 12.51
C HIS A 630 55.91 -27.57 13.04
N THR A 631 55.70 -26.58 12.17
CA THR A 631 55.31 -25.22 12.60
C THR A 631 53.81 -24.97 12.35
N PRO A 632 53.06 -24.42 13.34
CA PRO A 632 51.63 -24.14 13.18
C PRO A 632 51.32 -23.18 12.02
N THR A 633 52.20 -22.20 11.76
CA THR A 633 52.04 -21.19 10.71
C THR A 633 52.10 -21.80 9.31
N GLU A 634 53.03 -22.71 9.06
CA GLU A 634 53.13 -23.41 7.78
C GLU A 634 51.99 -24.41 7.60
N ALA A 635 51.61 -25.11 8.68
CA ALA A 635 50.48 -26.04 8.67
C ALA A 635 49.16 -25.33 8.26
N ASN A 636 48.92 -24.12 8.78
CA ASN A 636 47.77 -23.29 8.40
C ASN A 636 47.79 -22.88 6.92
N LYS A 637 48.96 -22.47 6.41
CA LYS A 637 49.12 -22.11 4.99
C LYS A 637 48.87 -23.30 4.07
N LEU A 638 49.42 -24.47 4.42
CA LEU A 638 49.24 -25.72 3.66
C LEU A 638 47.78 -26.17 3.67
N PHE A 639 47.11 -26.11 4.82
CA PHE A 639 45.69 -26.44 4.92
C PHE A 639 44.83 -25.52 4.04
N ALA A 640 45.07 -24.21 4.11
CA ALA A 640 44.33 -23.23 3.33
C ALA A 640 44.46 -23.47 1.81
N LEU A 641 45.69 -23.65 1.32
CA LEU A 641 45.99 -23.77 -0.12
C LEU A 641 45.64 -25.14 -0.69
N SER A 642 45.94 -26.21 0.03
CA SER A 642 45.88 -27.58 -0.51
C SER A 642 44.57 -28.29 -0.20
N TYR A 643 43.83 -27.87 0.83
CA TYR A 643 42.62 -28.55 1.29
C TYR A 643 41.40 -27.63 1.24
N ALA A 644 41.37 -26.56 2.03
CA ALA A 644 40.15 -25.77 2.26
C ALA A 644 39.64 -25.07 1.00
N ARG A 645 40.50 -24.35 0.26
CA ARG A 645 40.11 -23.57 -0.94
C ARG A 645 39.62 -24.40 -2.13
N ARG A 646 39.80 -25.73 -2.10
CA ARG A 646 39.27 -26.66 -3.12
C ARG A 646 37.81 -27.04 -2.88
N GLN A 647 37.26 -26.67 -1.73
CA GLN A 647 35.89 -26.96 -1.35
C GLN A 647 34.93 -25.87 -1.83
N ASN A 648 33.63 -26.19 -1.86
CA ASN A 648 32.62 -25.15 -2.04
C ASN A 648 32.58 -24.21 -0.82
N SER A 649 32.00 -23.02 -0.99
CA SER A 649 32.00 -21.95 0.02
C SER A 649 31.51 -22.36 1.42
N LEU A 650 30.56 -23.31 1.53
CA LEU A 650 30.07 -23.78 2.83
C LEU A 650 31.09 -24.71 3.50
N ARG A 651 31.55 -25.70 2.73
CA ARG A 651 32.54 -26.68 3.18
C ARG A 651 33.88 -26.02 3.49
N GLU A 652 34.28 -25.00 2.74
CA GLU A 652 35.46 -24.18 3.04
C GLU A 652 35.33 -23.50 4.41
N SER A 653 34.21 -22.84 4.69
CA SER A 653 33.98 -22.19 5.99
C SER A 653 33.97 -23.20 7.15
N LEU A 654 33.40 -24.38 6.94
CA LEU A 654 33.39 -25.47 7.93
C LEU A 654 34.81 -26.00 8.15
N ALA A 655 35.55 -26.24 7.08
CA ALA A 655 36.91 -26.76 7.09
C ALA A 655 37.86 -25.83 7.87
N PHE A 656 37.82 -24.52 7.64
CA PHE A 656 38.64 -23.57 8.39
C PHE A 656 38.33 -23.57 9.88
N ARG A 657 37.05 -23.53 10.28
CA ARG A 657 36.68 -23.58 11.70
C ARG A 657 37.06 -24.91 12.34
N GLY A 658 36.75 -26.01 11.66
CA GLY A 658 37.10 -27.36 12.11
C GLY A 658 38.60 -27.54 12.28
N TRP A 659 39.40 -27.04 11.35
CA TRP A 659 40.87 -27.09 11.42
C TRP A 659 41.42 -26.35 12.64
N HIS A 660 41.00 -25.10 12.84
CA HIS A 660 41.46 -24.32 14.00
C HIS A 660 41.01 -24.92 15.33
N ALA A 661 39.76 -25.41 15.41
CA ALA A 661 39.28 -26.10 16.60
C ALA A 661 40.06 -27.39 16.86
N TYR A 662 40.38 -28.16 15.82
CA TYR A 662 41.16 -29.39 15.94
C TYR A 662 42.61 -29.15 16.33
N GLN A 663 43.23 -28.06 15.89
CA GLN A 663 44.55 -27.66 16.38
C GLN A 663 44.53 -27.29 17.87
N ALA A 664 43.45 -26.66 18.34
CA ALA A 664 43.31 -26.24 19.73
C ALA A 664 42.94 -27.40 20.68
N HIS A 665 42.07 -28.31 20.25
CA HIS A 665 41.43 -29.31 21.11
C HIS A 665 41.70 -30.76 20.70
N GLY A 666 42.36 -31.00 19.57
CA GLY A 666 42.67 -32.33 19.07
C GLY A 666 41.43 -33.21 18.96
N LYS A 667 41.52 -34.45 19.44
CA LYS A 667 40.41 -35.43 19.42
C LYS A 667 39.18 -35.00 20.23
N ALA A 668 39.30 -34.01 21.13
CA ALA A 668 38.17 -33.47 21.89
C ALA A 668 37.32 -32.44 21.11
N THR A 669 37.63 -32.21 19.82
CA THR A 669 36.90 -31.26 18.98
C THR A 669 35.45 -31.68 18.73
N ASN A 670 34.52 -30.80 19.04
CA ASN A 670 33.09 -31.00 18.78
C ASN A 670 32.72 -30.55 17.36
N PHE A 671 32.90 -31.43 16.38
CA PHE A 671 32.55 -31.12 14.98
C PHE A 671 31.04 -30.90 14.77
N ALA A 672 30.19 -31.55 15.58
CA ALA A 672 28.74 -31.38 15.52
C ALA A 672 28.31 -29.95 15.88
N GLU A 673 28.91 -29.38 16.92
CA GLU A 673 28.67 -28.00 17.35
C GLU A 673 29.10 -27.00 16.26
N ILE A 674 30.29 -27.17 15.68
CA ILE A 674 30.79 -26.30 14.59
C ILE A 674 29.82 -26.29 13.39
N VAL A 675 29.36 -27.46 12.96
CA VAL A 675 28.41 -27.58 11.85
C VAL A 675 27.09 -26.91 12.22
N THR A 676 26.56 -27.21 13.41
CA THR A 676 25.28 -26.68 13.89
C THR A 676 25.29 -25.15 13.97
N GLU A 677 26.32 -24.54 14.55
CA GLU A 677 26.45 -23.09 14.65
C GLU A 677 26.49 -22.41 13.28
N ILE A 678 27.29 -22.94 12.34
CA ILE A 678 27.41 -22.38 11.00
C ILE A 678 26.06 -22.47 10.27
N LEU A 679 25.37 -23.60 10.36
CA LEU A 679 24.06 -23.77 9.72
C LEU A 679 23.00 -22.87 10.36
N LEU A 680 22.97 -22.75 11.69
CA LEU A 680 22.06 -21.84 12.40
C LEU A 680 22.30 -20.36 12.04
N ALA A 681 23.54 -19.95 11.80
CA ALA A 681 23.87 -18.60 11.33
C ALA A 681 23.30 -18.29 9.93
N HIS A 682 23.13 -19.32 9.09
CA HIS A 682 22.48 -19.22 7.79
C HIS A 682 20.95 -19.30 7.89
N CYS A 683 20.41 -19.85 8.97
CA CYS A 683 18.97 -19.92 9.26
C CYS A 683 18.41 -18.62 9.88
N GLN A 684 19.06 -17.47 9.70
CA GLN A 684 18.56 -16.17 10.17
C GLN A 684 17.58 -15.52 9.17
N THR A 685 17.74 -15.80 7.88
CA THR A 685 16.86 -15.29 6.81
C THR A 685 16.70 -16.33 5.71
N ARG A 686 15.56 -16.33 5.01
CA ARG A 686 15.32 -17.26 3.89
C ARG A 686 16.40 -17.15 2.79
N GLN A 687 16.86 -15.94 2.49
CA GLN A 687 17.89 -15.72 1.47
C GLN A 687 19.23 -16.36 1.84
N ARG A 688 19.62 -16.30 3.13
CA ARG A 688 20.85 -16.95 3.61
C ARG A 688 20.73 -18.47 3.58
N LEU A 689 19.60 -19.02 4.01
CA LEU A 689 19.34 -20.46 3.97
C LEU A 689 19.41 -20.99 2.53
N GLN A 690 18.79 -20.30 1.58
CA GLN A 690 18.76 -20.74 0.17
C GLN A 690 20.16 -20.94 -0.44
N ARG A 691 21.18 -20.19 0.03
CA ARG A 691 22.57 -20.30 -0.45
C ARG A 691 23.24 -21.61 -0.06
N ILE A 692 22.79 -22.23 1.03
CA ILE A 692 23.39 -23.44 1.60
C ILE A 692 22.48 -24.65 1.48
N ARG A 693 21.16 -24.45 1.33
CA ARG A 693 20.13 -25.49 1.32
C ARG A 693 20.51 -26.70 0.47
N ASN A 694 20.74 -26.49 -0.83
CA ASN A 694 21.06 -27.59 -1.75
C ASN A 694 22.46 -28.17 -1.50
N LYS A 695 23.40 -27.40 -0.93
CA LYS A 695 24.75 -27.89 -0.61
C LYS A 695 24.76 -28.86 0.57
N VAL A 696 23.81 -28.69 1.49
CA VAL A 696 23.62 -29.59 2.63
C VAL A 696 22.79 -30.79 2.20
N LEU A 697 21.61 -30.58 1.60
CA LEU A 697 20.67 -31.66 1.27
C LEU A 697 21.10 -32.58 0.12
N ALA A 698 22.14 -32.22 -0.65
CA ALA A 698 22.68 -33.05 -1.73
C ALA A 698 23.82 -33.98 -1.30
N GLY A 699 24.30 -33.87 -0.05
CA GLY A 699 25.31 -34.77 0.54
C GLY A 699 24.66 -35.69 1.57
#